data_AF-A0A947J546-F1
#
_entry.id   AF-A0A947J546-F1
#
_cell.length_a   1.000
_cell.length_b   1.000
_cell.length_c   1.000
_cell.angle_alpha   90.00
_cell.angle_beta   90.00
_cell.angle_gamma   90.00
#
_symmetry.space_group_name_H-M   'P 1'
#
loop_
_entity.id
_entity.type
_entity.pdbx_description
1 polymer ?
#
loop_
_entity_poly.entity_id
_entity_poly.type
_entity_poly.pdbx_seq_one_letter_code
_entity_poly.pdbx_strand_id
1 'polypeptide(L)'
;EFLAEGEALRGMRCVQMELGEPDATGRRRPVPVEGSEWDLDVQTALLAVGQGIDTRCLDGSEIQTDRRGGVVVDERTGRTSSSKVFAGGDVVTGPSIAVEAIGAGHRAADAIDRFLRGKDVDPSFTYSHVKHDVTAEDIGSPANSPRIRTATRPVSERLQDFEEYETGLDAEQAVTAGQRCLECGCMVFDDCALRDYATSVDAIQDTYAGELPHSLRDERHPFIVRKVGKCVTCGRCLRTCDEVCGIRAIDFVGRGIGTEVQVPFNRAWQDSDCVSCGACVDVCPTGALYDRSVLDKQVPLDLDSEFTICMLCGLGCEVRVLTLNGEYMRTEPADGRSVLCARGRYGWHALRDVSRITEPMIRCGTSHVRVSWDEALEEISKRLSAARSSIAVFGTGLLTCEEGWILVHLAEVLRAGPPIFDLSVSLPQVSIDPAQVVSFGALERADTIIVVGPRGLYKKVALDVRLRSAMQRGATLISVGAEVPDADVTLHLSSLTELLRRLDGSTQPPEAAGPPMPGDFGDRGVFVFEERAADGEAIGRIIEFTSAHPTWKILAIPATANALGLRRLGFREQLGAASRAWLAVGADPISTIAGRRYQLGLETLIAVSPIPTETTERAHVVLPMCLPYETRGHVIGVDGREEIVPCAHSPVACETWEVLLRLAGALALDSLPESFKGVVDAASAATAADRRMFGVGATPASIASIIDGKLKCMGIHPGSATCE
;
A
#
# COMPACT_ATOMS: atom_id res chain seq x y z
N GLU A 1 -26.19 -8.63 59.55
CA GLU A 1 -25.48 -8.77 60.85
C GLU A 1 -25.08 -10.22 61.04
N PHE A 2 -23.86 -10.51 61.50
CA PHE A 2 -23.43 -11.88 61.79
C PHE A 2 -23.79 -12.26 63.23
N LEU A 3 -24.51 -13.36 63.38
CA LEU A 3 -24.91 -13.91 64.67
C LEU A 3 -23.85 -14.93 65.07
N ALA A 4 -23.05 -14.61 66.10
CA ALA A 4 -21.97 -15.46 66.58
C ALA A 4 -22.21 -15.91 68.03
N GLU A 5 -21.73 -17.11 68.35
CA GLU A 5 -21.69 -17.65 69.70
C GLU A 5 -20.22 -17.97 70.03
N GLY A 6 -19.54 -17.08 70.75
CA GLY A 6 -18.08 -17.11 70.89
C GLY A 6 -17.38 -16.70 69.59
N GLU A 7 -16.35 -17.45 69.17
CA GLU A 7 -15.66 -17.25 67.88
C GLU A 7 -16.33 -17.98 66.71
N ALA A 8 -17.43 -18.71 66.95
CA ALA A 8 -18.13 -19.49 65.93
C ALA A 8 -19.35 -18.75 65.37
N LEU A 9 -19.41 -18.64 64.04
CA LEU A 9 -20.59 -18.14 63.34
C LEU A 9 -21.75 -19.15 63.47
N ARG A 10 -22.90 -18.68 63.93
CA ARG A 10 -24.13 -19.48 64.09
C ARG A 10 -25.23 -19.09 63.10
N GLY A 11 -25.14 -17.90 62.53
CA GLY A 11 -26.09 -17.45 61.54
C GLY A 11 -25.82 -16.04 61.07
N MET A 12 -26.70 -15.53 60.22
CA MET A 12 -26.63 -14.18 59.69
C MET A 12 -28.03 -13.58 59.63
N ARG A 13 -28.25 -12.48 60.35
CA ARG A 13 -29.45 -11.67 60.21
C ARG A 13 -29.35 -10.82 58.95
N CYS A 14 -30.28 -11.03 58.04
CA CYS A 14 -30.44 -10.31 56.79
C CYS A 14 -31.58 -9.30 56.92
N VAL A 15 -31.54 -8.24 56.11
CA VAL A 15 -32.62 -7.26 55.97
C VAL A 15 -32.89 -7.06 54.48
N GLN A 16 -34.14 -6.92 54.09
CA GLN A 16 -34.50 -6.69 52.70
C GLN A 16 -34.13 -5.25 52.31
N MET A 17 -33.56 -5.08 51.13
CA MET A 17 -33.20 -3.77 50.57
C MET A 17 -34.10 -3.45 49.38
N GLU A 18 -34.51 -2.18 49.26
CA GLU A 18 -35.14 -1.62 48.06
C GLU A 18 -34.26 -0.54 47.43
N LEU A 19 -34.48 -0.22 46.16
CA LEU A 19 -33.71 0.82 45.48
C LEU A 19 -34.30 2.20 45.77
N GLY A 20 -33.53 3.06 46.42
CA GLY A 20 -33.86 4.48 46.57
C GLY A 20 -33.76 5.26 45.27
N GLU A 21 -33.95 6.57 45.37
CA GLU A 21 -33.78 7.49 44.24
C GLU A 21 -32.34 7.44 43.67
N PRO A 22 -32.19 7.58 42.34
CA PRO A 22 -30.87 7.66 41.72
C PRO A 22 -30.14 8.93 42.14
N ASP A 23 -28.84 8.82 42.39
CA ASP A 23 -27.96 9.97 42.59
C ASP A 23 -27.64 10.68 41.26
N ALA A 24 -26.81 11.73 41.31
CA ALA A 24 -26.40 12.49 40.12
C ALA A 24 -25.66 11.66 39.05
N THR A 25 -25.17 10.47 39.39
CA THR A 25 -24.54 9.52 38.46
C THR A 25 -25.55 8.51 37.88
N GLY A 26 -26.82 8.58 38.28
CA GLY A 26 -27.87 7.63 37.93
C GLY A 26 -27.89 6.37 38.81
N ARG A 27 -26.98 6.25 39.78
CA ARG A 27 -26.85 5.07 40.63
C ARG A 27 -27.86 5.14 41.78
N ARG A 28 -28.68 4.11 41.92
CA ARG A 28 -29.64 3.98 43.03
C ARG A 28 -28.96 3.35 44.23
N ARG A 29 -29.11 3.95 45.41
CA ARG A 29 -28.61 3.38 46.66
C ARG A 29 -29.60 2.36 47.23
N PRO A 30 -29.16 1.23 47.80
CA PRO A 30 -30.04 0.35 48.56
C PRO A 30 -30.51 1.07 49.84
N VAL A 31 -31.80 0.97 50.14
CA VAL A 31 -32.46 1.50 51.34
C VAL A 31 -33.10 0.31 52.07
N PRO A 32 -32.89 0.13 53.38
CA PRO A 32 -33.49 -0.97 54.13
C PRO A 32 -35.02 -0.84 54.17
N VAL A 33 -35.72 -1.94 53.95
CA VAL A 33 -37.16 -2.04 54.23
C VAL A 33 -37.32 -2.32 55.71
N GLU A 34 -37.82 -1.36 56.49
CA GLU A 34 -37.95 -1.51 57.95
C GLU A 34 -38.85 -2.70 58.32
N GLY A 35 -38.42 -3.51 59.31
CA GLY A 35 -39.15 -4.69 59.79
C GLY A 35 -39.05 -5.93 58.90
N SER A 36 -38.18 -5.92 57.88
CA SER A 36 -37.97 -7.04 56.96
C SER A 36 -36.82 -7.97 57.38
N GLU A 37 -36.42 -7.96 58.65
CA GLU A 37 -35.28 -8.78 59.09
C GLU A 37 -35.61 -10.29 59.17
N TRP A 38 -34.70 -11.15 58.72
CA TRP A 38 -34.76 -12.60 58.92
C TRP A 38 -33.39 -13.20 59.20
N ASP A 39 -33.35 -14.31 59.94
CA ASP A 39 -32.11 -15.00 60.29
C ASP A 39 -31.87 -16.18 59.34
N LEU A 40 -30.68 -16.26 58.75
CA LEU A 40 -30.17 -17.40 57.99
C LEU A 40 -29.24 -18.24 58.86
N ASP A 41 -29.48 -19.54 58.95
CA ASP A 41 -28.59 -20.48 59.63
C ASP A 41 -27.38 -20.78 58.73
N VAL A 42 -26.21 -20.25 59.12
CA VAL A 42 -24.95 -20.39 58.38
C VAL A 42 -23.80 -20.54 59.36
N GLN A 43 -22.91 -21.49 59.09
CA GLN A 43 -21.74 -21.79 59.93
C GLN A 43 -20.43 -21.24 59.35
N THR A 44 -20.47 -20.75 58.11
CA THR A 44 -19.32 -20.18 57.41
C THR A 44 -19.81 -19.05 56.53
N ALA A 45 -19.20 -17.87 56.67
CA ALA A 45 -19.41 -16.74 55.80
C ALA A 45 -18.11 -16.41 55.08
N LEU A 46 -18.13 -16.47 53.75
CA LEU A 46 -17.04 -15.98 52.91
C LEU A 46 -17.33 -14.51 52.62
N LEU A 47 -16.58 -13.63 53.26
CA LEU A 47 -16.69 -12.19 53.07
C LEU A 47 -16.10 -11.78 51.72
N ALA A 48 -16.95 -11.62 50.72
CA ALA A 48 -16.60 -11.02 49.43
C ALA A 48 -16.93 -9.52 49.43
N VAL A 49 -16.44 -8.78 50.42
CA VAL A 49 -16.59 -7.32 50.50
C VAL A 49 -15.63 -6.68 49.50
N GLY A 50 -16.08 -5.67 48.77
CA GLY A 50 -15.27 -4.98 47.76
C GLY A 50 -13.92 -4.46 48.29
N GLN A 51 -13.01 -4.18 47.38
CA GLN A 51 -11.67 -3.66 47.69
C GLN A 51 -11.76 -2.29 48.40
N GLY A 52 -11.03 -2.13 49.50
CA GLY A 52 -10.83 -0.86 50.18
C GLY A 52 -9.39 -0.39 50.02
N ILE A 53 -9.18 0.92 49.95
CA ILE A 53 -7.84 1.49 49.86
C ILE A 53 -7.21 1.47 51.26
N ASP A 54 -6.04 0.83 51.39
CA ASP A 54 -5.28 0.79 52.64
C ASP A 54 -4.06 1.70 52.55
N THR A 55 -4.19 2.93 53.06
CA THR A 55 -3.11 3.93 53.09
C THR A 55 -2.39 4.01 54.44
N ARG A 56 -2.56 3.04 55.35
CA ARG A 56 -1.92 3.08 56.68
C ARG A 56 -0.39 3.14 56.61
N CYS A 57 0.20 2.63 55.53
CA CYS A 57 1.65 2.74 55.29
C CYS A 57 2.13 4.18 55.05
N LEU A 58 1.21 5.12 54.81
CA LEU A 58 1.48 6.54 54.58
C LEU A 58 1.30 7.40 55.84
N ASP A 59 0.88 6.79 56.96
CA ASP A 59 0.68 7.49 58.23
C ASP A 59 1.98 8.18 58.69
N GLY A 60 1.91 9.49 58.93
CA GLY A 60 3.08 10.31 59.30
C GLY A 60 3.96 10.75 58.13
N SER A 61 3.59 10.42 56.89
CA SER A 61 4.25 10.94 55.69
C SER A 61 3.70 12.31 55.27
N GLU A 62 4.37 12.97 54.32
CA GLU A 62 3.92 14.23 53.71
C GLU A 62 2.87 14.01 52.58
N ILE A 63 2.46 12.75 52.32
CA ILE A 63 1.51 12.38 51.27
C ILE A 63 0.08 12.59 51.77
N GLN A 64 -0.68 13.42 51.06
CA GLN A 64 -2.06 13.73 51.40
C GLN A 64 -3.03 12.65 50.91
N THR A 65 -4.04 12.36 51.73
CA THR A 65 -5.15 11.46 51.40
C THR A 65 -6.48 12.20 51.42
N ASP A 66 -7.43 11.75 50.60
CA ASP A 66 -8.78 12.30 50.52
C ASP A 66 -9.71 11.70 51.61
N ARG A 67 -10.96 12.16 51.65
CA ARG A 67 -11.96 11.67 52.64
C ARG A 67 -12.33 10.20 52.47
N ARG A 68 -11.99 9.59 51.34
CA ARG A 68 -12.23 8.17 51.03
C ARG A 68 -11.00 7.30 51.31
N GLY A 69 -9.91 7.90 51.79
CA GLY A 69 -8.65 7.21 52.03
C GLY A 69 -7.81 7.00 50.76
N GLY A 70 -8.15 7.65 49.64
CA GLY A 70 -7.34 7.62 48.42
C GLY A 70 -6.19 8.64 48.48
N VAL A 71 -5.10 8.40 47.78
CA VAL A 71 -3.96 9.32 47.66
C VAL A 71 -4.32 10.47 46.73
N VAL A 72 -4.12 11.70 47.19
CA VAL A 72 -4.32 12.91 46.39
C VAL A 72 -3.11 13.11 45.47
N VAL A 73 -3.39 13.26 44.18
CA VAL A 73 -2.37 13.50 43.16
C VAL A 73 -2.77 14.65 42.23
N ASP A 74 -1.78 15.24 41.57
CA ASP A 74 -1.98 15.95 40.33
C ASP A 74 -2.42 14.95 39.25
N GLU A 75 -3.61 15.14 38.67
CA GLU A 75 -4.25 14.15 37.78
C GLU A 75 -3.46 13.93 36.47
N ARG A 76 -2.68 14.92 36.03
CA ARG A 76 -1.89 14.87 34.80
C ARG A 76 -0.61 14.07 34.99
N THR A 77 0.03 14.21 36.14
CA THR A 77 1.36 13.65 36.42
C THR A 77 1.35 12.45 37.36
N GLY A 78 0.27 12.25 38.12
CA GLY A 78 0.22 11.31 39.24
C GLY A 78 1.07 11.74 40.43
N ARG A 79 1.62 12.97 40.44
CA ARG A 79 2.50 13.45 41.51
C ARG A 79 1.70 13.72 42.78
N THR A 80 2.16 13.18 43.89
CA THR A 80 1.54 13.42 45.21
C THR A 80 1.98 14.77 45.78
N SER A 81 1.54 15.11 46.99
CA SER A 81 2.08 16.23 47.76
C SER A 81 3.58 16.08 48.09
N SER A 82 4.15 14.88 48.02
CA SER A 82 5.61 14.71 48.01
C SER A 82 6.16 14.88 46.59
N SER A 83 7.14 15.78 46.46
CA SER A 83 7.83 16.03 45.19
C SER A 83 8.49 14.81 44.54
N LYS A 84 8.73 13.74 45.32
CA LYS A 84 9.46 12.52 44.92
C LYS A 84 8.57 11.28 44.81
N VAL A 85 7.28 11.38 45.13
CA VAL A 85 6.37 10.24 45.16
C VAL A 85 5.21 10.46 44.20
N PHE A 86 4.92 9.44 43.40
CA PHE A 86 3.87 9.42 42.40
C PHE A 86 2.94 8.24 42.68
N ALA A 87 1.65 8.40 42.41
CA ALA A 87 0.62 7.39 42.63
C ALA A 87 -0.38 7.36 41.46
N GLY A 88 -0.98 6.21 41.23
CA GLY A 88 -1.96 5.98 40.16
C GLY A 88 -2.76 4.71 40.41
N GLY A 89 -3.85 4.53 39.65
CA GLY A 89 -4.76 3.40 39.80
C GLY A 89 -5.70 3.55 41.01
N ASP A 90 -6.19 2.42 41.51
CA ASP A 90 -7.27 2.40 42.50
C ASP A 90 -6.94 3.09 43.82
N VAL A 91 -5.64 3.22 44.16
CA VAL A 91 -5.21 3.99 45.34
C VAL A 91 -5.53 5.49 45.20
N VAL A 92 -5.75 5.98 43.98
CA VAL A 92 -6.10 7.38 43.68
C VAL A 92 -7.60 7.50 43.36
N THR A 93 -8.10 6.69 42.43
CA THR A 93 -9.47 6.84 41.89
C THR A 93 -10.53 6.01 42.63
N GLY A 94 -10.09 5.07 43.48
CA GLY A 94 -10.91 3.92 43.88
C GLY A 94 -11.04 2.90 42.73
N PRO A 95 -11.72 1.76 42.97
CA PRO A 95 -11.86 0.68 42.00
C PRO A 95 -12.45 1.18 40.68
N SER A 96 -11.67 1.11 39.61
CA SER A 96 -12.10 1.46 38.26
C SER A 96 -11.82 0.33 37.25
N ILE A 97 -12.01 0.60 35.96
CA ILE A 97 -11.64 -0.32 34.90
C ILE A 97 -10.11 -0.44 34.81
N ALA A 98 -9.61 -1.66 34.54
CA ALA A 98 -8.17 -1.92 34.47
C ALA A 98 -7.41 -1.00 33.51
N VAL A 99 -8.06 -0.56 32.42
CA VAL A 99 -7.49 0.37 31.43
C VAL A 99 -7.16 1.74 32.04
N GLU A 100 -8.00 2.25 32.95
CA GLU A 100 -7.73 3.53 33.63
C GLU A 100 -6.53 3.41 34.58
N ALA A 101 -6.42 2.29 35.30
CA ALA A 101 -5.28 2.03 36.18
C ALA A 101 -3.97 1.90 35.39
N ILE A 102 -3.98 1.18 34.25
CA ILE A 102 -2.84 1.10 33.33
C ILE A 102 -2.47 2.49 32.82
N GLY A 103 -3.45 3.29 32.40
CA GLY A 103 -3.24 4.66 31.95
C GLY A 103 -2.62 5.55 33.03
N ALA A 104 -3.07 5.44 34.28
CA ALA A 104 -2.48 6.15 35.42
C ALA A 104 -1.03 5.70 35.68
N GLY A 105 -0.74 4.40 35.54
CA GLY A 105 0.62 3.86 35.62
C GLY A 105 1.54 4.43 34.55
N HIS A 106 1.09 4.51 33.30
CA HIS A 106 1.86 5.10 32.20
C HIS A 106 2.16 6.59 32.44
N ARG A 107 1.16 7.36 32.90
CA ARG A 107 1.35 8.79 33.25
C ARG A 107 2.39 8.96 34.36
N ALA A 108 2.25 8.20 35.44
CA ALA A 108 3.19 8.24 36.55
C ALA A 108 4.61 7.82 36.11
N ALA A 109 4.75 6.80 35.26
CA ALA A 109 6.04 6.35 34.75
C ALA A 109 6.74 7.42 33.89
N ASP A 110 6.02 8.11 32.99
CA ASP A 110 6.59 9.21 32.20
C ASP A 110 7.03 10.38 33.10
N ALA A 111 6.18 10.76 34.07
CA ALA A 111 6.49 11.81 35.02
C ALA A 111 7.71 11.47 35.90
N ILE A 112 7.87 10.20 36.30
CA ILE A 112 9.04 9.70 37.03
C ILE A 112 10.30 9.76 36.16
N ASP A 113 10.27 9.28 34.91
CA ASP A 113 11.43 9.33 34.01
C ASP A 113 11.89 10.78 33.77
N ARG A 114 10.94 11.68 33.51
CA ARG A 114 11.20 13.13 33.38
C ARG A 114 11.83 13.71 34.64
N PHE A 115 11.26 13.41 35.81
CA PHE A 115 11.80 13.84 37.11
C PHE A 115 13.25 13.39 37.30
N LEU A 116 13.54 12.11 37.04
CA LEU A 116 14.87 11.52 37.18
C LEU A 116 15.89 12.12 36.19
N ARG A 117 15.44 12.54 35.01
CA ARG A 117 16.27 13.23 33.99
C ARG A 117 16.40 14.73 34.22
N GLY A 118 15.81 15.27 35.29
CA GLY A 118 15.82 16.72 35.58
C GLY A 118 15.01 17.55 34.58
N LYS A 119 14.02 16.94 33.92
CA LYS A 119 13.06 17.60 33.03
C LYS A 119 11.79 18.00 33.79
N ASP A 120 10.95 18.82 33.15
CA ASP A 120 9.61 19.10 33.66
C ASP A 120 8.77 17.83 33.71
N VAL A 121 8.11 17.61 34.84
CA VAL A 121 7.34 16.39 35.15
C VAL A 121 5.96 16.39 34.53
N ASP A 122 5.42 17.55 34.15
CA ASP A 122 4.19 17.60 33.36
C ASP A 122 4.49 16.99 31.98
N PRO A 123 3.81 15.89 31.60
CA PRO A 123 3.91 15.40 30.23
C PRO A 123 3.50 16.52 29.27
N SER A 124 4.11 16.54 28.09
CA SER A 124 3.59 17.38 27.00
C SER A 124 2.13 17.01 26.81
N PHE A 125 1.23 18.00 26.91
CA PHE A 125 -0.19 17.80 26.67
C PHE A 125 -0.37 17.12 25.32
N THR A 126 -1.14 16.03 25.26
CA THR A 126 -1.46 15.36 24.00
C THR A 126 -2.96 15.48 23.79
N TYR A 127 -3.36 16.23 22.77
CA TYR A 127 -4.74 16.36 22.40
C TYR A 127 -5.27 15.03 21.86
N SER A 128 -6.46 14.63 22.27
CA SER A 128 -7.23 13.56 21.65
C SER A 128 -8.70 13.92 21.73
N HIS A 129 -9.38 13.90 20.58
CA HIS A 129 -10.80 14.21 20.54
C HIS A 129 -11.59 13.08 21.21
N VAL A 130 -12.38 13.41 22.24
CA VAL A 130 -13.22 12.46 22.97
C VAL A 130 -14.69 12.76 22.69
N LYS A 131 -15.44 11.77 22.18
CA LYS A 131 -16.90 11.89 22.04
C LYS A 131 -17.56 11.14 23.21
N HIS A 132 -18.36 11.84 24.01
CA HIS A 132 -19.04 11.26 25.18
C HIS A 132 -20.45 10.73 24.85
N ASP A 133 -21.06 11.20 23.77
CA ASP A 133 -22.41 10.88 23.30
C ASP A 133 -22.39 9.94 22.10
N VAL A 134 -21.64 8.83 22.19
CA VAL A 134 -21.52 7.86 21.11
C VAL A 134 -22.86 7.15 20.88
N THR A 135 -23.38 7.22 19.65
CA THR A 135 -24.62 6.57 19.23
C THR A 135 -24.35 5.24 18.50
N ALA A 136 -25.38 4.42 18.31
CA ALA A 136 -25.27 3.21 17.50
C ALA A 136 -24.90 3.49 16.03
N GLU A 137 -25.28 4.66 15.52
CA GLU A 137 -24.91 5.12 14.17
C GLU A 137 -23.41 5.45 14.09
N ASP A 138 -22.83 6.05 15.14
CA ASP A 138 -21.38 6.34 15.21
C ASP A 138 -20.52 5.07 15.26
N ILE A 139 -21.03 4.01 15.89
CA ILE A 139 -20.36 2.72 16.03
C ILE A 139 -20.51 1.89 14.74
N GLY A 140 -21.52 2.20 13.90
CA GLY A 140 -22.04 1.29 12.89
C GLY A 140 -22.79 0.12 13.54
N SER A 141 -23.66 -0.58 12.81
CA SER A 141 -24.33 -1.78 13.33
C SER A 141 -23.29 -2.86 13.60
N PRO A 142 -22.85 -3.12 14.84
CA PRO A 142 -22.03 -4.29 15.08
C PRO A 142 -22.94 -5.48 14.76
N ALA A 143 -22.40 -6.54 14.16
CA ALA A 143 -23.10 -7.81 14.23
C ALA A 143 -23.36 -8.06 15.73
N ASN A 144 -24.63 -8.03 16.16
CA ASN A 144 -25.04 -8.34 17.53
C ASN A 144 -24.73 -9.81 17.79
N SER A 145 -23.45 -10.08 17.98
CA SER A 145 -22.87 -11.40 18.15
C SER A 145 -22.59 -11.58 19.64
N PRO A 146 -23.14 -12.64 20.26
CA PRO A 146 -22.88 -12.92 21.65
C PRO A 146 -21.38 -13.10 21.89
N ARG A 147 -20.90 -12.71 23.07
CA ARG A 147 -19.52 -12.98 23.47
C ARG A 147 -19.30 -14.49 23.45
N ILE A 148 -18.33 -14.94 22.65
CA ILE A 148 -17.88 -16.34 22.64
C ILE A 148 -17.28 -16.64 24.02
N ARG A 149 -17.73 -17.74 24.62
CA ARG A 149 -17.16 -18.24 25.87
C ARG A 149 -16.03 -19.20 25.54
N THR A 150 -14.89 -18.99 26.16
CA THR A 150 -13.75 -19.89 26.09
C THR A 150 -14.10 -21.26 26.66
N ALA A 151 -13.48 -22.31 26.12
CA ALA A 151 -13.72 -23.65 26.61
C ALA A 151 -13.06 -23.82 27.99
N THR A 152 -13.80 -24.43 28.91
CA THR A 152 -13.37 -24.62 30.29
C THR A 152 -13.41 -26.08 30.67
N ARG A 153 -12.40 -26.56 31.39
CA ARG A 153 -12.35 -27.96 31.85
C ARG A 153 -13.43 -28.26 32.90
N PRO A 154 -14.09 -29.44 32.85
CA PRO A 154 -15.04 -29.87 33.87
C PRO A 154 -14.41 -29.91 35.26
N VAL A 155 -15.21 -29.60 36.30
CA VAL A 155 -14.76 -29.62 37.71
C VAL A 155 -14.11 -30.96 38.08
N SER A 156 -14.69 -32.08 37.61
CA SER A 156 -14.21 -33.44 37.89
C SER A 156 -12.78 -33.71 37.43
N GLU A 157 -12.34 -33.03 36.37
CA GLU A 157 -10.98 -33.14 35.84
C GLU A 157 -10.03 -32.18 36.56
N ARG A 158 -10.48 -30.97 36.85
CA ARG A 158 -9.70 -29.93 37.55
C ARG A 158 -9.30 -30.26 38.98
N LEU A 159 -9.97 -31.23 39.60
CA LEU A 159 -9.62 -31.72 40.93
C LEU A 159 -8.41 -32.67 40.90
N GLN A 160 -8.00 -33.13 39.71
CA GLN A 160 -6.98 -34.17 39.55
C GLN A 160 -5.59 -33.59 39.26
N ASP A 161 -5.51 -32.36 38.77
CA ASP A 161 -4.27 -31.70 38.34
C ASP A 161 -4.36 -30.17 38.41
N PHE A 162 -3.27 -29.50 38.06
CA PHE A 162 -3.18 -28.03 37.96
C PHE A 162 -2.98 -27.57 36.50
N GLU A 163 -3.37 -28.40 35.53
CA GLU A 163 -3.32 -28.02 34.11
C GLU A 163 -4.31 -26.90 33.80
N GLU A 164 -4.06 -26.17 32.71
CA GLU A 164 -4.78 -24.94 32.36
C GLU A 164 -6.31 -25.14 32.32
N TYR A 165 -7.04 -24.32 33.09
CA TYR A 165 -8.50 -24.40 33.22
C TYR A 165 -9.23 -23.97 31.94
N GLU A 166 -8.75 -22.87 31.36
CA GLU A 166 -9.36 -22.16 30.25
C GLU A 166 -8.45 -22.32 29.03
N THR A 167 -8.86 -23.10 28.04
CA THR A 167 -8.01 -23.47 26.90
C THR A 167 -8.01 -22.42 25.78
N GLY A 168 -8.46 -21.19 26.09
CA GLY A 168 -8.57 -20.10 25.13
C GLY A 168 -9.66 -20.27 24.07
N LEU A 169 -9.55 -19.48 23.00
CA LEU A 169 -10.36 -19.57 21.79
C LEU A 169 -9.58 -20.39 20.74
N ASP A 170 -10.28 -21.25 20.00
CA ASP A 170 -9.71 -21.80 18.78
C ASP A 170 -9.57 -20.71 17.68
N ALA A 171 -8.91 -21.05 16.57
CA ALA A 171 -8.63 -20.09 15.50
C ALA A 171 -9.91 -19.48 14.89
N GLU A 172 -10.97 -20.28 14.71
CA GLU A 172 -12.24 -19.81 14.13
C GLU A 172 -12.97 -18.88 15.10
N GLN A 173 -12.99 -19.25 16.39
CA GLN A 173 -13.54 -18.45 17.46
C GLN A 173 -12.77 -17.13 17.64
N ALA A 174 -11.45 -17.14 17.52
CA ALA A 174 -10.62 -15.94 17.61
C ALA A 174 -10.93 -14.96 16.47
N VAL A 175 -11.04 -15.45 15.24
CA VAL A 175 -11.44 -14.63 14.07
C VAL A 175 -12.84 -14.05 14.27
N THR A 176 -13.81 -14.88 14.68
CA THR A 176 -15.19 -14.45 14.94
C THR A 176 -15.26 -13.41 16.07
N ALA A 177 -14.46 -13.59 17.13
CA ALA A 177 -14.35 -12.62 18.21
C ALA A 177 -13.74 -11.29 17.71
N GLY A 178 -12.71 -11.34 16.87
CA GLY A 178 -12.07 -10.17 16.25
C GLY A 178 -13.00 -9.38 15.34
N GLN A 179 -13.92 -10.04 14.62
CA GLN A 179 -14.93 -9.39 13.78
C GLN A 179 -15.89 -8.48 14.57
N ARG A 180 -16.01 -8.67 15.89
CA ARG A 180 -16.78 -7.81 16.81
C ARG A 180 -16.07 -6.48 17.13
N CYS A 181 -14.86 -6.25 16.63
CA CYS A 181 -14.14 -4.99 16.77
C CYS A 181 -14.96 -3.82 16.21
N LEU A 182 -15.03 -2.72 16.98
CA LEU A 182 -15.80 -1.52 16.67
C LEU A 182 -15.05 -0.51 15.78
N GLU A 183 -13.82 -0.82 15.34
CA GLU A 183 -13.01 0.08 14.48
C GLU A 183 -12.86 1.50 15.05
N CYS A 184 -12.73 1.63 16.38
CA CYS A 184 -12.74 2.93 17.06
C CYS A 184 -11.50 3.81 16.77
N GLY A 185 -10.53 3.32 16.00
CA GLY A 185 -9.31 4.02 15.65
C GLY A 185 -9.47 5.09 14.57
N CYS A 186 -8.65 6.16 14.66
CA CYS A 186 -8.49 7.11 13.58
C CYS A 186 -7.40 6.63 12.61
N MET A 187 -7.66 6.59 11.30
CA MET A 187 -6.69 6.10 10.31
C MET A 187 -5.42 6.95 10.17
N VAL A 188 -5.46 8.20 10.64
CA VAL A 188 -4.33 9.14 10.67
C VAL A 188 -3.91 9.42 12.11
N PHE A 189 -4.06 8.43 13.00
CA PHE A 189 -3.79 8.64 14.43
C PHE A 189 -2.39 9.19 14.62
N ASP A 190 -1.36 8.61 14.00
CA ASP A 190 0.04 8.99 14.23
C ASP A 190 0.48 10.28 13.54
N ASP A 191 -0.22 10.75 12.50
CA ASP A 191 0.18 11.86 11.63
C ASP A 191 -0.88 12.96 11.46
N CYS A 192 -1.85 13.05 12.39
CA CYS A 192 -2.89 14.09 12.38
C CYS A 192 -2.36 15.47 12.77
N ALA A 193 -2.15 16.34 11.78
CA ALA A 193 -1.70 17.72 12.01
C ALA A 193 -2.63 18.53 12.94
N LEU A 194 -3.95 18.31 12.89
CA LEU A 194 -4.87 18.99 13.83
C LEU A 194 -4.60 18.55 15.28
N ARG A 195 -4.31 17.27 15.49
CA ARG A 195 -3.97 16.75 16.83
C ARG A 195 -2.68 17.37 17.32
N ASP A 196 -1.67 17.48 16.44
CA ASP A 196 -0.37 18.06 16.78
C ASP A 196 -0.49 19.56 17.09
N TYR A 197 -1.26 20.31 16.31
CA TYR A 197 -1.48 21.73 16.60
C TYR A 197 -2.28 21.94 17.87
N ALA A 198 -3.36 21.17 18.06
CA ALA A 198 -4.16 21.22 19.28
C ALA A 198 -3.33 20.87 20.52
N THR A 199 -2.44 19.88 20.39
CA THR A 199 -1.42 19.52 21.38
C THR A 199 -0.49 20.70 21.68
N SER A 200 0.03 21.38 20.64
CA SER A 200 0.99 22.48 20.82
C SER A 200 0.43 23.73 21.49
N VAL A 201 -0.90 23.89 21.54
CA VAL A 201 -1.58 25.06 22.10
C VAL A 201 -2.45 24.72 23.31
N ASP A 202 -2.32 23.51 23.86
CA ASP A 202 -3.11 23.03 24.99
C ASP A 202 -4.63 23.17 24.79
N ALA A 203 -5.11 22.85 23.58
CA ALA A 203 -6.51 23.08 23.19
C ALA A 203 -7.49 22.25 24.05
N ILE A 204 -8.50 22.92 24.62
CA ILE A 204 -9.54 22.28 25.43
C ILE A 204 -10.80 22.12 24.57
N GLN A 205 -11.24 20.87 24.37
CA GLN A 205 -12.31 20.51 23.43
C GLN A 205 -13.65 21.23 23.73
N ASP A 206 -14.01 21.38 25.00
CA ASP A 206 -15.30 21.93 25.43
C ASP A 206 -15.25 23.43 25.76
N THR A 207 -14.22 24.14 25.29
CA THR A 207 -14.10 25.60 25.53
C THR A 207 -15.29 26.38 24.94
N TYR A 208 -15.80 25.92 23.79
CA TYR A 208 -16.87 26.59 23.05
C TYR A 208 -18.05 25.64 22.84
N ALA A 209 -19.24 26.08 23.23
CA ALA A 209 -20.49 25.39 22.94
C ALA A 209 -21.03 25.79 21.55
N GLY A 210 -21.62 24.86 20.83
CA GLY A 210 -22.23 25.13 19.53
C GLY A 210 -22.75 23.87 18.85
N GLU A 211 -23.39 24.05 17.70
CA GLU A 211 -23.67 22.94 16.79
C GLU A 211 -22.34 22.36 16.30
N LEU A 212 -22.30 21.04 16.08
CA LEU A 212 -21.15 20.35 15.49
C LEU A 212 -21.52 19.83 14.10
N PRO A 213 -20.56 19.73 13.16
CA PRO A 213 -20.80 19.13 11.86
C PRO A 213 -21.32 17.70 12.01
N HIS A 214 -22.23 17.30 11.14
CA HIS A 214 -22.77 15.94 11.16
C HIS A 214 -21.66 14.91 10.87
N SER A 215 -21.60 13.85 11.68
CA SER A 215 -20.65 12.76 11.53
C SER A 215 -21.10 11.79 10.43
N LEU A 216 -21.10 12.25 9.17
CA LEU A 216 -21.36 11.39 8.03
C LEU A 216 -20.09 10.63 7.64
N ARG A 217 -20.17 9.29 7.64
CA ARG A 217 -19.18 8.38 7.04
C ARG A 217 -19.70 7.97 5.66
N ASP A 218 -19.06 8.47 4.62
CA ASP A 218 -19.40 8.21 3.22
C ASP A 218 -18.39 7.23 2.59
N GLU A 219 -18.90 6.06 2.25
CA GLU A 219 -18.13 4.91 1.76
C GLU A 219 -18.52 4.52 0.33
N ARG A 220 -19.28 5.37 -0.36
CA ARG A 220 -19.76 5.06 -1.71
C ARG A 220 -18.60 4.91 -2.71
N HIS A 221 -17.47 5.59 -2.48
CA HIS A 221 -16.27 5.46 -3.31
C HIS A 221 -15.50 4.16 -3.01
N PRO A 222 -15.01 3.43 -4.03
CA PRO A 222 -14.36 2.13 -3.83
C PRO A 222 -13.04 2.20 -3.04
N PHE A 223 -12.29 3.31 -3.15
CA PHE A 223 -10.92 3.41 -2.61
C PHE A 223 -10.74 4.49 -1.52
N ILE A 224 -11.69 5.41 -1.36
CA ILE A 224 -11.51 6.60 -0.51
C ILE A 224 -12.71 6.65 0.42
N VAL A 225 -12.46 6.77 1.72
CA VAL A 225 -13.51 6.97 2.71
C VAL A 225 -13.52 8.42 3.15
N ARG A 226 -14.72 9.02 3.21
CA ARG A 226 -14.92 10.41 3.63
C ARG A 226 -15.63 10.45 4.98
N LYS A 227 -14.99 11.01 6.01
CA LYS A 227 -15.57 11.31 7.32
C LYS A 227 -15.76 12.82 7.46
N VAL A 228 -16.94 13.30 7.09
CA VAL A 228 -17.25 14.74 6.98
C VAL A 228 -17.04 15.47 8.31
N GLY A 229 -17.43 14.86 9.42
CA GLY A 229 -17.27 15.43 10.76
C GLY A 229 -15.82 15.71 11.18
N LYS A 230 -14.83 15.15 10.48
CA LYS A 230 -13.40 15.44 10.73
C LYS A 230 -12.86 16.57 9.85
N CYS A 231 -13.63 17.06 8.87
CA CYS A 231 -13.17 18.07 7.94
C CYS A 231 -13.12 19.46 8.60
N VAL A 232 -11.95 20.10 8.60
CA VAL A 232 -11.77 21.49 9.08
C VAL A 232 -11.93 22.52 7.96
N THR A 233 -12.58 22.15 6.85
CA THR A 233 -12.87 23.04 5.70
C THR A 233 -11.68 23.89 5.19
N CYS A 234 -10.45 23.36 5.30
CA CYS A 234 -9.23 24.08 4.92
C CYS A 234 -9.03 24.28 3.40
N GLY A 235 -9.80 23.55 2.58
CA GLY A 235 -9.75 23.62 1.12
C GLY A 235 -8.49 23.04 0.47
N ARG A 236 -7.61 22.36 1.23
CA ARG A 236 -6.39 21.74 0.66
C ARG A 236 -6.73 20.72 -0.41
N CYS A 237 -7.67 19.81 -0.15
CA CYS A 237 -8.10 18.79 -1.11
C CYS A 237 -8.71 19.40 -2.39
N LEU A 238 -9.48 20.49 -2.27
CA LEU A 238 -10.06 21.21 -3.41
C LEU A 238 -8.96 21.81 -4.28
N ARG A 239 -8.04 22.59 -3.67
CA ARG A 239 -6.91 23.20 -4.39
C ARG A 239 -6.02 22.15 -5.04
N THR A 240 -5.74 21.04 -4.36
CA THR A 240 -4.98 19.94 -4.99
C THR A 240 -5.75 19.32 -6.15
N CYS A 241 -7.07 19.12 -6.04
CA CYS A 241 -7.87 18.56 -7.13
C CYS A 241 -7.97 19.49 -8.35
N ASP A 242 -8.06 20.80 -8.12
CA ASP A 242 -8.18 21.83 -9.16
C ASP A 242 -6.80 22.26 -9.69
N GLU A 243 -5.95 22.84 -8.84
CA GLU A 243 -4.70 23.51 -9.23
C GLU A 243 -3.56 22.55 -9.55
N VAL A 244 -3.48 21.39 -8.88
CA VAL A 244 -2.42 20.38 -9.09
C VAL A 244 -2.88 19.33 -10.09
N CYS A 245 -4.02 18.69 -9.84
CA CYS A 245 -4.53 17.62 -10.68
C CYS A 245 -5.26 18.11 -11.93
N GLY A 246 -5.76 19.35 -11.98
CA GLY A 246 -6.51 19.89 -13.12
C GLY A 246 -7.85 19.21 -13.36
N ILE A 247 -8.49 18.65 -12.32
CA ILE A 247 -9.72 17.86 -12.45
C ILE A 247 -10.94 18.62 -11.91
N ARG A 248 -10.77 19.31 -10.78
CA ARG A 248 -11.84 20.04 -10.10
C ARG A 248 -13.10 19.20 -9.83
N ALA A 249 -12.91 17.94 -9.41
CA ALA A 249 -14.01 17.03 -9.11
C ALA A 249 -14.82 17.43 -7.85
N ILE A 250 -14.17 18.10 -6.89
CA ILE A 250 -14.74 18.43 -5.58
C ILE A 250 -14.70 19.93 -5.32
N ASP A 251 -15.74 20.44 -4.66
CA ASP A 251 -15.84 21.85 -4.24
C ASP A 251 -16.58 21.96 -2.88
N PHE A 252 -16.65 23.17 -2.35
CA PHE A 252 -17.46 23.48 -1.16
C PHE A 252 -18.93 23.63 -1.54
N VAL A 253 -19.77 22.89 -0.83
CA VAL A 253 -21.23 22.96 -0.95
C VAL A 253 -21.81 23.36 0.40
N GLY A 254 -22.80 24.25 0.39
CA GLY A 254 -23.38 24.79 1.62
C GLY A 254 -22.71 26.08 2.10
N ARG A 255 -23.04 26.51 3.32
CA ARG A 255 -22.50 27.71 3.97
C ARG A 255 -22.48 27.53 5.48
N GLY A 256 -21.61 28.27 6.16
CA GLY A 256 -21.50 28.22 7.62
C GLY A 256 -21.08 26.83 8.10
N ILE A 257 -21.68 26.35 9.19
CA ILE A 257 -21.31 25.06 9.79
C ILE A 257 -21.69 23.85 8.93
N GLY A 258 -22.68 24.00 8.05
CA GLY A 258 -23.10 22.98 7.09
C GLY A 258 -22.29 22.97 5.79
N THR A 259 -21.10 23.58 5.78
CA THR A 259 -20.22 23.57 4.60
C THR A 259 -19.53 22.21 4.49
N GLU A 260 -19.70 21.54 3.34
CA GLU A 260 -19.11 20.23 3.09
C GLU A 260 -18.30 20.21 1.80
N VAL A 261 -17.28 19.36 1.75
CA VAL A 261 -16.58 19.02 0.51
C VAL A 261 -17.36 17.93 -0.22
N GLN A 262 -17.90 18.24 -1.39
CA GLN A 262 -18.72 17.32 -2.18
C GLN A 262 -18.40 17.41 -3.68
N VAL A 263 -18.78 16.36 -4.42
CA VAL A 263 -18.87 16.39 -5.89
C VAL A 263 -20.21 17.01 -6.31
N PRO A 264 -20.36 17.49 -7.56
CA PRO A 264 -21.63 18.01 -8.06
C PRO A 264 -22.80 17.05 -7.81
N PHE A 265 -23.90 17.58 -7.28
CA PHE A 265 -25.14 16.84 -6.97
C PHE A 265 -24.99 15.72 -5.93
N ASN A 266 -23.93 15.71 -5.12
CA ASN A 266 -23.69 14.70 -4.05
C ASN A 266 -23.80 13.24 -4.54
N ARG A 267 -23.39 13.00 -5.79
CA ARG A 267 -23.25 11.65 -6.34
C ARG A 267 -22.13 10.91 -5.61
N ALA A 268 -22.06 9.59 -5.80
CA ALA A 268 -20.88 8.87 -5.39
C ALA A 268 -19.68 9.42 -6.19
N TRP A 269 -18.51 9.59 -5.56
CA TRP A 269 -17.39 10.29 -6.19
C TRP A 269 -16.90 9.58 -7.46
N GLN A 270 -17.00 8.26 -7.52
CA GLN A 270 -16.65 7.48 -8.70
C GLN A 270 -17.58 7.72 -9.91
N ASP A 271 -18.77 8.28 -9.67
CA ASP A 271 -19.76 8.63 -10.70
C ASP A 271 -19.65 10.13 -11.10
N SER A 272 -18.52 10.75 -10.78
CA SER A 272 -18.19 12.15 -11.09
C SER A 272 -16.88 12.25 -11.88
N ASP A 273 -16.36 13.47 -12.07
CA ASP A 273 -15.06 13.69 -12.74
C ASP A 273 -13.85 13.21 -11.93
N CYS A 274 -14.04 12.71 -10.70
CA CYS A 274 -12.98 12.13 -9.88
C CYS A 274 -12.27 10.98 -10.62
N VAL A 275 -10.95 11.09 -10.79
CA VAL A 275 -10.12 10.05 -11.42
C VAL A 275 -9.49 9.08 -10.42
N SER A 276 -9.87 9.16 -9.15
CA SER A 276 -9.39 8.29 -8.07
C SER A 276 -7.87 8.29 -7.89
N CYS A 277 -7.20 9.44 -8.04
CA CYS A 277 -5.76 9.57 -7.84
C CYS A 277 -5.33 9.55 -6.36
N GLY A 278 -6.25 9.83 -5.44
CA GLY A 278 -5.99 9.90 -4.00
C GLY A 278 -5.21 11.14 -3.55
N ALA A 279 -4.86 12.09 -4.44
CA ALA A 279 -4.11 13.29 -4.06
C ALA A 279 -4.82 14.14 -2.98
N CYS A 280 -6.15 14.08 -2.91
CA CYS A 280 -6.94 14.72 -1.85
C CYS A 280 -6.75 14.05 -0.47
N VAL A 281 -6.44 12.75 -0.43
CA VAL A 281 -6.11 12.00 0.78
C VAL A 281 -4.76 12.44 1.31
N ASP A 282 -3.75 12.53 0.43
CA ASP A 282 -2.36 12.89 0.82
C ASP A 282 -2.26 14.25 1.51
N VAL A 283 -3.12 15.20 1.13
CA VAL A 283 -3.09 16.56 1.67
C VAL A 283 -4.06 16.79 2.83
N CYS A 284 -4.86 15.78 3.20
CA CYS A 284 -5.89 15.91 4.23
C CYS A 284 -5.28 15.90 5.64
N PRO A 285 -5.39 16.99 6.42
CA PRO A 285 -4.67 17.13 7.69
C PRO A 285 -5.34 16.44 8.91
N THR A 286 -6.55 15.89 8.75
CA THR A 286 -7.39 15.43 9.88
C THR A 286 -7.97 14.02 9.71
N GLY A 287 -7.64 13.35 8.60
CA GLY A 287 -8.24 12.05 8.25
C GLY A 287 -9.73 12.15 7.92
N ALA A 288 -10.19 13.33 7.49
CA ALA A 288 -11.51 13.49 6.86
C ALA A 288 -11.59 12.74 5.53
N LEU A 289 -10.46 12.56 4.86
CA LEU A 289 -10.27 11.70 3.69
C LEU A 289 -9.12 10.75 4.00
N TYR A 290 -9.32 9.47 3.74
CA TYR A 290 -8.27 8.44 3.88
C TYR A 290 -8.50 7.30 2.89
N ASP A 291 -7.43 6.58 2.58
CA ASP A 291 -7.50 5.39 1.73
C ASP A 291 -8.21 4.26 2.48
N ARG A 292 -9.18 3.61 1.81
CA ARG A 292 -9.82 2.41 2.34
C ARG A 292 -8.75 1.32 2.52
N SER A 293 -8.64 0.79 3.73
CA SER A 293 -7.77 -0.34 4.03
C SER A 293 -8.22 -1.59 3.28
N VAL A 294 -7.25 -2.41 2.91
CA VAL A 294 -7.43 -3.73 2.30
C VAL A 294 -7.90 -4.78 3.30
N LEU A 295 -7.88 -4.45 4.59
CA LEU A 295 -8.45 -5.25 5.65
C LEU A 295 -9.94 -4.95 5.78
N ASP A 296 -10.71 -5.95 6.20
CA ASP A 296 -12.13 -5.78 6.52
C ASP A 296 -12.37 -4.67 7.55
N LYS A 297 -11.43 -4.53 8.50
CA LYS A 297 -11.48 -3.56 9.59
C LYS A 297 -10.61 -2.34 9.29
N GLN A 298 -11.20 -1.15 9.44
CA GLN A 298 -10.52 0.13 9.22
C GLN A 298 -9.89 0.60 10.54
N VAL A 299 -8.64 0.19 10.78
CA VAL A 299 -7.86 0.57 11.97
C VAL A 299 -6.52 1.18 11.57
N PRO A 300 -5.96 2.11 12.37
CA PRO A 300 -4.57 2.52 12.21
C PRO A 300 -3.66 1.33 12.46
N LEU A 301 -2.65 1.19 11.61
CA LEU A 301 -1.66 0.12 11.66
C LEU A 301 -0.28 0.75 11.61
N ASP A 302 0.65 0.18 12.37
CA ASP A 302 2.07 0.46 12.22
C ASP A 302 2.56 -0.34 11.01
N LEU A 303 2.93 0.37 9.94
CA LEU A 303 3.24 -0.23 8.64
C LEU A 303 4.73 -0.10 8.33
N ASP A 304 5.32 -1.20 7.91
CA ASP A 304 6.64 -1.20 7.28
C ASP A 304 6.56 -0.50 5.93
N SER A 305 7.66 0.12 5.49
CA SER A 305 7.67 0.86 4.23
C SER A 305 8.96 0.66 3.45
N GLU A 306 8.83 0.48 2.13
CA GLU A 306 9.96 0.35 1.21
C GLU A 306 9.77 1.22 -0.03
N PHE A 307 10.86 1.86 -0.48
CA PHE A 307 10.87 2.70 -1.69
C PHE A 307 11.22 1.86 -2.92
N THR A 308 10.47 2.05 -4.00
CA THR A 308 10.64 1.36 -5.28
C THR A 308 9.89 2.12 -6.39
N ILE A 309 9.67 1.48 -7.55
CA ILE A 309 8.90 2.05 -8.65
C ILE A 309 7.61 1.26 -8.95
N CYS A 310 6.60 1.97 -9.43
CA CYS A 310 5.35 1.38 -9.89
C CYS A 310 5.54 0.66 -11.23
N MET A 311 5.27 -0.65 -11.26
CA MET A 311 5.48 -1.48 -12.45
C MET A 311 4.28 -1.54 -13.43
N LEU A 312 3.15 -0.88 -13.13
CA LEU A 312 1.89 -1.07 -13.88
C LEU A 312 1.85 -0.39 -15.27
N CYS A 313 2.80 0.49 -15.58
CA CYS A 313 2.97 1.11 -16.89
C CYS A 313 4.41 1.60 -17.08
N GLY A 314 4.79 2.02 -18.29
CA GLY A 314 6.16 2.47 -18.58
C GLY A 314 6.60 3.80 -17.99
N LEU A 315 5.76 4.51 -17.23
CA LEU A 315 6.21 5.72 -16.52
C LEU A 315 7.15 5.41 -15.34
N GLY A 316 7.00 4.24 -14.70
CA GLY A 316 7.83 3.85 -13.56
C GLY A 316 7.81 4.86 -12.41
N CYS A 317 6.63 5.35 -11.99
CA CYS A 317 6.54 6.36 -10.92
C CYS A 317 7.18 5.87 -9.62
N GLU A 318 7.96 6.71 -8.94
CA GLU A 318 8.53 6.41 -7.63
C GLU A 318 7.44 6.29 -6.56
N VAL A 319 7.46 5.19 -5.82
CA VAL A 319 6.45 4.87 -4.83
C VAL A 319 7.07 4.36 -3.53
N ARG A 320 6.32 4.54 -2.45
CA ARG A 320 6.52 3.85 -1.18
C ARG A 320 5.46 2.77 -1.04
N VAL A 321 5.89 1.52 -0.97
CA VAL A 321 5.02 0.37 -0.72
C VAL A 321 4.95 0.15 0.79
N LEU A 322 3.73 0.14 1.32
CA LEU A 322 3.45 -0.05 2.74
C LEU A 322 2.97 -1.48 2.97
N THR A 323 3.57 -2.16 3.94
CA THR A 323 3.32 -3.56 4.25
C THR A 323 3.11 -3.78 5.74
N LEU A 324 2.48 -4.89 6.10
CA LEU A 324 2.34 -5.34 7.48
C LEU A 324 2.64 -6.84 7.53
N ASN A 325 3.65 -7.26 8.28
CA ASN A 325 4.04 -8.67 8.40
C ASN A 325 4.28 -9.35 7.03
N GLY A 326 4.87 -8.62 6.07
CA GLY A 326 5.08 -9.11 4.71
C GLY A 326 3.83 -9.15 3.84
N GLU A 327 2.71 -8.55 4.26
CA GLU A 327 1.50 -8.42 3.45
C GLU A 327 1.40 -7.01 2.85
N TYR A 328 1.10 -6.91 1.55
CA TYR A 328 0.85 -5.63 0.89
C TYR A 328 -0.38 -4.93 1.49
N MET A 329 -0.21 -3.67 1.91
CA MET A 329 -1.32 -2.85 2.43
C MET A 329 -1.70 -1.74 1.45
N ARG A 330 -0.77 -0.87 1.05
CA ARG A 330 -1.06 0.19 0.07
C ARG A 330 0.20 0.73 -0.58
N THR A 331 0.01 1.59 -1.57
CA THR A 331 1.09 2.31 -2.24
C THR A 331 0.85 3.81 -2.14
N GLU A 332 1.92 4.55 -1.83
CA GLU A 332 1.91 6.01 -1.74
C GLU A 332 2.99 6.62 -2.62
N PRO A 333 2.87 7.91 -3.01
CA PRO A 333 3.97 8.61 -3.67
C PRO A 333 5.22 8.64 -2.76
N ALA A 334 6.39 8.32 -3.30
CA ALA A 334 7.63 8.23 -2.51
C ALA A 334 8.01 9.54 -1.81
N ASP A 335 7.78 10.68 -2.46
CA ASP A 335 8.10 12.01 -1.96
C ASP A 335 6.98 12.65 -1.11
N GLY A 336 5.83 11.97 -0.97
CA GLY A 336 4.63 12.49 -0.31
C GLY A 336 4.01 13.72 -0.98
N ARG A 337 4.43 14.09 -2.21
CA ARG A 337 4.02 15.31 -2.92
C ARG A 337 3.56 15.05 -4.35
N SER A 338 4.15 14.06 -4.99
CA SER A 338 3.79 13.62 -6.34
C SER A 338 2.42 12.98 -6.36
N VAL A 339 1.77 13.01 -7.52
CA VAL A 339 0.45 12.42 -7.72
C VAL A 339 0.59 11.08 -8.44
N LEU A 340 0.08 10.02 -7.84
CA LEU A 340 -0.07 8.72 -8.49
C LEU A 340 -1.41 8.64 -9.26
N CYS A 341 -1.48 7.77 -10.26
CA CYS A 341 -2.77 7.40 -10.84
C CYS A 341 -3.48 6.35 -9.97
N ALA A 342 -4.80 6.19 -10.16
CA ALA A 342 -5.59 5.18 -9.43
C ALA A 342 -5.00 3.77 -9.54
N ARG A 343 -4.45 3.42 -10.72
CA ARG A 343 -3.77 2.14 -10.93
C ARG A 343 -2.52 2.01 -10.05
N GLY A 344 -1.65 3.02 -10.03
CA GLY A 344 -0.43 2.98 -9.24
C GLY A 344 -0.67 2.96 -7.73
N ARG A 345 -1.72 3.64 -7.26
CA ARG A 345 -2.08 3.72 -5.83
C ARG A 345 -2.87 2.52 -5.33
N TYR A 346 -3.88 2.08 -6.09
CA TYR A 346 -4.86 1.07 -5.66
C TYR A 346 -4.90 -0.18 -6.53
N GLY A 347 -4.26 -0.18 -7.70
CA GLY A 347 -4.34 -1.31 -8.65
C GLY A 347 -3.73 -2.60 -8.13
N TRP A 348 -2.72 -2.51 -7.26
CA TRP A 348 -2.12 -3.67 -6.61
C TRP A 348 -3.07 -4.32 -5.59
N HIS A 349 -3.91 -3.52 -4.90
CA HIS A 349 -4.96 -4.05 -4.03
C HIS A 349 -5.96 -4.92 -4.81
N ALA A 350 -6.38 -4.46 -6.00
CA ALA A 350 -7.34 -5.19 -6.83
C ALA A 350 -6.80 -6.55 -7.31
N LEU A 351 -5.48 -6.77 -7.32
CA LEU A 351 -4.88 -8.05 -7.70
C LEU A 351 -4.88 -9.10 -6.58
N ARG A 352 -5.18 -8.70 -5.34
CA ARG A 352 -5.36 -9.61 -4.19
C ARG A 352 -6.66 -10.40 -4.29
N ASP A 353 -7.73 -9.75 -4.75
CA ASP A 353 -9.08 -10.33 -4.84
C ASP A 353 -9.30 -11.18 -6.11
N VAL A 354 -8.27 -11.30 -6.95
CA VAL A 354 -8.30 -12.20 -8.12
C VAL A 354 -7.92 -13.60 -7.66
N SER A 355 -8.58 -14.62 -8.20
CA SER A 355 -8.18 -16.01 -7.96
C SER A 355 -6.76 -16.25 -8.46
N ARG A 356 -5.75 -16.15 -7.58
CA ARG A 356 -4.34 -16.34 -7.91
C ARG A 356 -4.04 -17.80 -8.26
N ILE A 357 -3.09 -18.00 -9.16
CA ILE A 357 -2.52 -19.34 -9.39
C ILE A 357 -1.47 -19.57 -8.31
N THR A 358 -1.75 -20.52 -7.41
CA THR A 358 -0.90 -20.81 -6.24
C THR A 358 -0.11 -22.11 -6.38
N GLU A 359 -0.55 -23.00 -7.26
CA GLU A 359 -0.01 -24.36 -7.39
C GLU A 359 0.15 -24.73 -8.89
N PRO A 360 1.12 -25.62 -9.23
CA PRO A 360 1.23 -26.17 -10.57
C PRO A 360 -0.03 -26.95 -10.97
N MET A 361 -0.42 -26.84 -12.25
CA MET A 361 -1.59 -27.53 -12.78
C MET A 361 -1.35 -28.10 -14.16
N ILE A 362 -1.92 -29.27 -14.43
CA ILE A 362 -1.92 -29.92 -15.76
C ILE A 362 -3.34 -29.97 -16.30
N ARG A 363 -3.48 -29.74 -17.60
CA ARG A 363 -4.77 -29.78 -18.28
C ARG A 363 -5.23 -31.22 -18.54
N CYS A 364 -6.41 -31.54 -18.04
CA CYS A 364 -7.15 -32.78 -18.26
C CYS A 364 -8.47 -32.47 -18.97
N GLY A 365 -8.48 -32.60 -20.30
CA GLY A 365 -9.65 -32.23 -21.13
C GLY A 365 -9.88 -30.72 -21.13
N THR A 366 -11.02 -30.28 -20.59
CA THR A 366 -11.40 -28.86 -20.51
C THR A 366 -11.06 -28.20 -19.17
N SER A 367 -10.54 -28.96 -18.21
CA SER A 367 -10.23 -28.48 -16.86
C SER A 367 -8.75 -28.68 -16.53
N HIS A 368 -8.26 -27.96 -15.52
CA HIS A 368 -6.94 -28.14 -14.94
C HIS A 368 -7.02 -28.87 -13.61
N VAL A 369 -6.06 -29.77 -13.36
CA VAL A 369 -5.92 -30.50 -12.10
C VAL A 369 -4.61 -30.07 -11.45
N ARG A 370 -4.65 -29.78 -10.15
CA ARG A 370 -3.47 -29.45 -9.33
C ARG A 370 -2.57 -30.67 -9.21
N VAL A 371 -1.26 -30.48 -9.38
CA VAL A 371 -0.25 -31.53 -9.36
C VAL A 371 0.98 -31.08 -8.56
N SER A 372 1.86 -32.02 -8.26
CA SER A 372 3.15 -31.69 -7.65
C SER A 372 4.06 -30.93 -8.63
N TRP A 373 5.07 -30.25 -8.09
CA TRP A 373 6.10 -29.60 -8.90
C TRP A 373 6.82 -30.59 -9.82
N ASP A 374 7.18 -31.77 -9.32
CA ASP A 374 7.90 -32.79 -10.09
C ASP A 374 7.07 -33.28 -11.28
N GLU A 375 5.79 -33.59 -11.07
CA GLU A 375 4.87 -34.01 -12.14
C GLU A 375 4.69 -32.91 -13.21
N ALA A 376 4.54 -31.65 -12.79
CA ALA A 376 4.41 -30.54 -13.72
C ALA A 376 5.68 -30.32 -14.55
N LEU A 377 6.84 -30.37 -13.91
CA LEU A 377 8.14 -30.17 -14.55
C LEU A 377 8.49 -31.32 -15.51
N GLU A 378 8.18 -32.57 -15.14
CA GLU A 378 8.34 -33.73 -16.02
C GLU A 378 7.48 -33.62 -17.29
N GLU A 379 6.20 -33.23 -17.16
CA GLU A 379 5.30 -33.07 -18.30
C GLU A 379 5.73 -31.88 -19.19
N ILE A 380 6.23 -30.79 -18.60
CA ILE A 380 6.83 -29.67 -19.35
C ILE A 380 8.05 -30.16 -20.15
N SER A 381 9.00 -30.83 -19.50
CA SER A 381 10.24 -31.31 -20.11
C SER A 381 9.95 -32.25 -21.28
N LYS A 382 9.02 -33.18 -21.10
CA LYS A 382 8.53 -34.09 -22.14
C LYS A 382 7.92 -33.36 -23.34
N ARG A 383 7.06 -32.37 -23.11
CA ARG A 383 6.37 -31.62 -24.19
C ARG A 383 7.30 -30.70 -24.96
N LEU A 384 8.17 -29.97 -24.26
CA LEU A 384 9.15 -29.09 -24.90
C LEU A 384 10.18 -29.89 -25.68
N SER A 385 10.67 -31.01 -25.12
CA SER A 385 11.59 -31.91 -25.83
C SER A 385 10.98 -32.48 -27.12
N ALA A 386 9.68 -32.79 -27.12
CA ALA A 386 8.97 -33.28 -28.29
C ALA A 386 8.83 -32.21 -29.40
N ALA A 387 8.71 -30.92 -29.03
CA ALA A 387 8.52 -29.82 -29.97
C ALA A 387 9.78 -29.42 -30.77
N ARG A 388 10.98 -29.84 -30.32
CA ARG A 388 12.28 -29.50 -30.92
C ARG A 388 12.45 -27.97 -31.10
N SER A 389 13.15 -27.51 -32.14
CA SER A 389 13.39 -26.08 -32.45
C SER A 389 12.17 -25.33 -33.01
N SER A 390 10.95 -25.75 -32.68
CA SER A 390 9.69 -25.07 -33.05
C SER A 390 9.04 -24.44 -31.82
N ILE A 391 9.86 -23.80 -30.98
CA ILE A 391 9.43 -23.19 -29.72
C ILE A 391 9.48 -21.66 -29.84
N ALA A 392 8.44 -20.99 -29.37
CA ALA A 392 8.46 -19.56 -29.10
C ALA A 392 8.37 -19.33 -27.59
N VAL A 393 9.23 -18.44 -27.09
CA VAL A 393 9.26 -18.04 -25.67
C VAL A 393 8.72 -16.62 -25.58
N PHE A 394 7.76 -16.39 -24.69
CA PHE A 394 7.15 -15.08 -24.46
C PHE A 394 7.43 -14.60 -23.05
N GLY A 395 7.65 -13.29 -22.89
CA GLY A 395 7.77 -12.65 -21.60
C GLY A 395 7.00 -11.33 -21.53
N THR A 396 6.70 -10.90 -20.32
CA THR A 396 6.06 -9.62 -20.03
C THR A 396 7.08 -8.59 -19.55
N GLY A 397 6.80 -7.30 -19.76
CA GLY A 397 7.64 -6.23 -19.21
C GLY A 397 7.42 -5.93 -17.73
N LEU A 398 6.72 -6.82 -17.03
CA LEU A 398 6.67 -6.88 -15.57
C LEU A 398 7.78 -7.77 -14.98
N LEU A 399 8.51 -8.53 -15.81
CA LEU A 399 9.62 -9.35 -15.34
C LEU A 399 10.78 -8.46 -14.88
N THR A 400 11.51 -8.91 -13.86
CA THR A 400 12.79 -8.31 -13.48
C THR A 400 13.86 -8.62 -14.53
N CYS A 401 14.98 -7.89 -14.48
CA CYS A 401 16.12 -8.17 -15.35
C CYS A 401 16.71 -9.56 -15.09
N GLU A 402 16.68 -10.03 -13.85
CA GLU A 402 17.08 -11.38 -13.44
C GLU A 402 16.20 -12.45 -14.08
N GLU A 403 14.89 -12.32 -13.97
CA GLU A 403 13.93 -13.23 -14.61
C GLU A 403 14.05 -13.22 -16.13
N GLY A 404 14.20 -12.02 -16.71
CA GLY A 404 14.43 -11.85 -18.13
C GLY A 404 15.71 -12.53 -18.61
N TRP A 405 16.79 -12.41 -17.84
CA TRP A 405 18.08 -13.04 -18.14
C TRP A 405 17.97 -14.56 -18.12
N ILE A 406 17.30 -15.15 -17.11
CA ILE A 406 17.03 -16.59 -17.07
C ILE A 406 16.20 -17.01 -18.29
N LEU A 407 15.19 -16.22 -18.67
CA LEU A 407 14.32 -16.53 -19.80
C LEU A 407 15.06 -16.52 -21.14
N VAL A 408 16.04 -15.62 -21.33
CA VAL A 408 16.92 -15.60 -22.51
C VAL A 408 17.74 -16.91 -22.59
N HIS A 409 18.33 -17.34 -21.49
CA HIS A 409 19.12 -18.58 -21.45
C HIS A 409 18.25 -19.82 -21.68
N LEU A 410 17.03 -19.85 -21.11
CA LEU A 410 16.03 -20.88 -21.40
C LEU A 410 15.72 -20.94 -22.90
N ALA A 411 15.51 -19.79 -23.55
CA ALA A 411 15.23 -19.72 -24.98
C ALA A 411 16.38 -20.26 -25.83
N GLU A 412 17.63 -19.90 -25.51
CA GLU A 412 18.82 -20.38 -26.23
C GLU A 412 18.93 -21.91 -26.19
N VAL A 413 18.66 -22.50 -25.04
CA VAL A 413 18.81 -23.95 -24.80
C VAL A 413 17.69 -24.74 -25.48
N LEU A 414 16.47 -24.20 -25.44
CA LEU A 414 15.34 -24.70 -26.20
C LEU A 414 15.54 -24.52 -27.71
N ARG A 415 16.64 -23.88 -28.15
CA ARG A 415 16.92 -23.51 -29.54
C ARG A 415 15.76 -22.70 -30.13
N ALA A 416 15.11 -21.92 -29.28
CA ALA A 416 14.12 -20.94 -29.67
C ALA A 416 14.83 -19.68 -30.18
N GLY A 417 14.07 -18.81 -30.86
CA GLY A 417 14.53 -17.44 -31.07
C GLY A 417 14.58 -16.67 -29.75
N PRO A 418 15.15 -15.45 -29.74
CA PRO A 418 15.13 -14.60 -28.55
C PRO A 418 13.69 -14.42 -28.02
N PRO A 419 13.52 -14.30 -26.69
CA PRO A 419 12.20 -14.13 -26.10
C PRO A 419 11.42 -12.97 -26.73
N ILE A 420 10.12 -13.16 -26.85
CA ILE A 420 9.21 -12.22 -27.50
C ILE A 420 8.41 -11.50 -26.42
N PHE A 421 8.45 -10.17 -26.43
CA PHE A 421 7.54 -9.36 -25.65
C PHE A 421 6.10 -9.60 -26.08
N ASP A 422 5.21 -9.61 -25.08
CA ASP A 422 3.76 -9.54 -25.25
C ASP A 422 3.33 -8.88 -26.58
N LEU A 423 2.56 -9.61 -27.39
CA LEU A 423 2.26 -9.36 -28.82
C LEU A 423 1.38 -8.12 -29.08
N SER A 424 1.34 -7.18 -28.15
CA SER A 424 0.60 -5.94 -28.24
C SER A 424 1.37 -4.89 -29.08
N VAL A 425 1.21 -5.06 -30.40
CA VAL A 425 1.53 -4.14 -31.51
C VAL A 425 3.01 -4.11 -31.92
N SER A 426 3.30 -4.70 -33.10
CA SER A 426 4.57 -4.56 -33.80
C SER A 426 4.87 -3.10 -34.09
N LEU A 427 5.82 -2.50 -33.39
CA LEU A 427 6.31 -1.16 -33.70
C LEU A 427 7.67 -1.28 -34.37
N PRO A 428 8.02 -0.32 -35.23
CA PRO A 428 9.38 -0.23 -35.75
C PRO A 428 10.35 -0.04 -34.58
N GLN A 429 11.37 -0.90 -34.51
CA GLN A 429 12.44 -0.76 -33.52
C GLN A 429 13.27 0.47 -33.87
N VAL A 430 13.02 1.57 -33.16
CA VAL A 430 13.86 2.75 -33.27
C VAL A 430 14.76 2.81 -32.05
N SER A 431 16.06 2.65 -32.27
CA SER A 431 17.06 2.75 -31.22
C SER A 431 17.32 4.22 -30.91
N ILE A 432 16.94 4.67 -29.72
CA ILE A 432 17.23 6.02 -29.24
C ILE A 432 18.55 5.97 -28.47
N ASP A 433 19.45 6.93 -28.72
CA ASP A 433 20.69 7.04 -27.95
C ASP A 433 20.35 7.36 -26.48
N PRO A 434 20.84 6.59 -25.49
CA PRO A 434 20.61 6.88 -24.07
C PRO A 434 20.96 8.30 -23.65
N ALA A 435 21.92 8.96 -24.32
CA ALA A 435 22.29 10.35 -24.05
C ALA A 435 21.20 11.36 -24.45
N GLN A 436 20.25 10.97 -25.31
CA GLN A 436 19.09 11.76 -25.71
C GLN A 436 17.91 11.57 -24.75
N VAL A 437 17.88 10.48 -23.99
CA VAL A 437 16.75 10.13 -23.13
C VAL A 437 16.82 10.84 -21.78
N VAL A 438 15.66 11.25 -21.25
CA VAL A 438 15.51 11.82 -19.92
C VAL A 438 14.40 11.16 -19.14
N SER A 439 14.44 11.29 -17.81
CA SER A 439 13.37 10.86 -16.93
C SER A 439 12.18 11.80 -16.95
N PHE A 440 11.02 11.32 -16.50
CA PHE A 440 9.81 12.14 -16.42
C PHE A 440 9.99 13.38 -15.51
N GLY A 441 10.90 13.33 -14.54
CA GLY A 441 11.24 14.47 -13.69
C GLY A 441 12.00 15.60 -14.42
N ALA A 442 12.61 15.33 -15.58
CA ALA A 442 13.28 16.35 -16.36
C ALA A 442 12.32 17.36 -17.01
N LEU A 443 11.03 17.01 -17.17
CA LEU A 443 10.00 17.89 -17.71
C LEU A 443 9.88 19.20 -16.93
N GLU A 444 10.19 19.20 -15.64
CA GLU A 444 10.11 20.39 -14.79
C GLU A 444 11.14 21.47 -15.15
N ARG A 445 12.22 21.10 -15.83
CA ARG A 445 13.33 21.98 -16.21
C ARG A 445 13.32 22.33 -17.70
N ALA A 446 12.31 21.86 -18.44
CA ALA A 446 12.18 22.11 -19.86
C ALA A 446 11.62 23.52 -20.11
N ASP A 447 12.19 24.22 -21.10
CA ASP A 447 11.66 25.50 -21.57
C ASP A 447 10.50 25.27 -22.56
N THR A 448 10.59 24.18 -23.34
CA THR A 448 9.51 23.71 -24.24
C THR A 448 9.28 22.21 -24.11
N ILE A 449 8.02 21.79 -24.15
CA ILE A 449 7.62 20.39 -24.13
C ILE A 449 6.71 20.12 -25.34
N ILE A 450 7.03 19.06 -26.08
CA ILE A 450 6.29 18.66 -27.27
C ILE A 450 5.74 17.26 -27.07
N VAL A 451 4.42 17.16 -26.94
CA VAL A 451 3.72 15.89 -26.77
C VAL A 451 3.27 15.36 -28.12
N VAL A 452 3.74 14.16 -28.48
CA VAL A 452 3.48 13.52 -29.78
C VAL A 452 2.73 12.20 -29.54
N GLY A 453 1.63 11.99 -30.24
CA GLY A 453 0.84 10.76 -30.15
C GLY A 453 -0.51 10.87 -30.84
N PRO A 454 -1.32 9.81 -30.86
CA PRO A 454 -2.68 9.83 -31.38
C PRO A 454 -3.65 10.48 -30.38
N ARG A 455 -4.75 11.04 -30.88
CA ARG A 455 -5.82 11.60 -30.03
C ARG A 455 -6.36 10.53 -29.08
N GLY A 456 -6.42 10.85 -27.79
CA GLY A 456 -7.14 10.05 -26.80
C GLY A 456 -6.41 8.84 -26.21
N LEU A 457 -5.12 8.63 -26.48
CA LEU A 457 -4.35 7.62 -25.73
C LEU A 457 -3.75 8.24 -24.46
N TYR A 458 -4.47 8.01 -23.37
CA TYR A 458 -4.10 8.11 -21.94
C TYR A 458 -4.34 9.44 -21.20
N LYS A 459 -5.32 9.43 -20.29
CA LYS A 459 -5.30 10.25 -19.06
C LYS A 459 -4.26 9.66 -18.09
N LYS A 460 -2.98 9.98 -18.30
CA LYS A 460 -1.92 9.63 -17.34
C LYS A 460 -1.82 10.75 -16.32
N VAL A 461 -2.65 10.70 -15.28
CA VAL A 461 -2.73 11.75 -14.25
C VAL A 461 -1.35 12.19 -13.73
N ALA A 462 -0.43 11.24 -13.49
CA ALA A 462 0.94 11.55 -13.05
C ALA A 462 1.75 12.37 -14.08
N LEU A 463 1.62 12.07 -15.38
CA LEU A 463 2.24 12.85 -16.45
C LEU A 463 1.54 14.19 -16.62
N ASP A 464 0.21 14.22 -16.64
CA ASP A 464 -0.60 15.42 -16.83
C ASP A 464 -0.29 16.48 -15.75
N VAL A 465 -0.18 16.05 -14.49
CA VAL A 465 0.22 16.90 -13.35
C VAL A 465 1.60 17.53 -13.59
N ARG A 466 2.56 16.76 -14.08
CA ARG A 466 3.93 17.25 -14.33
C ARG A 466 4.00 18.20 -15.52
N LEU A 467 3.24 17.93 -16.59
CA LEU A 467 3.10 18.83 -17.73
C LEU A 467 2.53 20.18 -17.29
N ARG A 468 1.42 20.18 -16.52
CA ARG A 468 0.84 21.42 -15.98
C ARG A 468 1.79 22.15 -15.03
N SER A 469 2.49 21.42 -14.17
CA SER A 469 3.49 22.01 -13.27
C SER A 469 4.66 22.68 -14.03
N ALA A 470 5.11 22.09 -15.14
CA ALA A 470 6.10 22.72 -16.01
C ALA A 470 5.56 24.00 -16.67
N MET A 471 4.30 24.00 -17.13
CA MET A 471 3.67 25.19 -17.71
C MET A 471 3.50 26.33 -16.71
N GLN A 472 3.10 26.02 -15.47
CA GLN A 472 3.04 27.01 -14.38
C GLN A 472 4.40 27.66 -14.08
N ARG A 473 5.51 26.97 -14.38
CA ARG A 473 6.88 27.50 -14.31
C ARG A 473 7.32 28.25 -15.56
N GLY A 474 6.45 28.39 -16.56
CA GLY A 474 6.68 29.13 -17.80
C GLY A 474 7.08 28.27 -19.00
N ALA A 475 7.03 26.94 -18.91
CA ALA A 475 7.34 26.08 -20.05
C ALA A 475 6.25 26.17 -21.14
N THR A 476 6.66 26.21 -22.40
CA THR A 476 5.76 26.19 -23.56
C THR A 476 5.34 24.75 -23.86
N LEU A 477 4.05 24.44 -23.84
CA LEU A 477 3.52 23.12 -24.20
C LEU A 477 2.94 23.10 -25.62
N ILE A 478 3.41 22.19 -26.47
CA ILE A 478 2.95 21.96 -27.84
C ILE A 478 2.40 20.54 -27.94
N SER A 479 1.27 20.38 -28.62
CA SER A 479 0.67 19.06 -28.85
C SER A 479 0.61 18.74 -30.35
N VAL A 480 1.06 17.55 -30.73
CA VAL A 480 1.11 17.08 -32.12
C VAL A 480 0.33 15.79 -32.25
N GLY A 481 -0.84 15.84 -32.89
CA GLY A 481 -1.74 14.70 -33.04
C GLY A 481 -2.36 14.19 -31.73
N ALA A 482 -1.81 14.59 -30.58
CA ALA A 482 -2.21 14.20 -29.25
C ALA A 482 -3.29 15.14 -28.70
N GLU A 483 -3.97 14.69 -27.66
CA GLU A 483 -4.86 15.53 -26.85
C GLU A 483 -4.30 15.54 -25.44
N VAL A 484 -4.07 16.74 -24.88
CA VAL A 484 -3.67 16.91 -23.49
C VAL A 484 -4.85 17.55 -22.77
N PRO A 485 -5.70 16.77 -22.08
CA PRO A 485 -6.93 17.28 -21.47
C PRO A 485 -6.64 18.38 -20.45
N ASP A 486 -7.38 19.48 -20.52
CA ASP A 486 -7.35 20.56 -19.53
C ASP A 486 -5.93 21.13 -19.31
N ALA A 487 -5.11 21.15 -20.37
CA ALA A 487 -3.84 21.86 -20.42
C ALA A 487 -3.93 23.03 -21.41
N ASP A 488 -3.43 24.20 -21.03
CA ASP A 488 -3.26 25.37 -21.90
C ASP A 488 -2.19 25.11 -22.98
N VAL A 489 -2.53 24.29 -23.98
CA VAL A 489 -1.63 23.99 -25.09
C VAL A 489 -1.41 25.25 -25.92
N THR A 490 -0.15 25.64 -26.07
CA THR A 490 0.24 26.87 -26.80
C THR A 490 -0.07 26.72 -28.29
N LEU A 491 0.11 25.51 -28.84
CA LEU A 491 -0.13 25.20 -30.24
C LEU A 491 -0.50 23.73 -30.42
N HIS A 492 -1.61 23.47 -31.11
CA HIS A 492 -1.99 22.12 -31.58
C HIS A 492 -1.68 21.98 -33.06
N LEU A 493 -0.89 20.97 -33.42
CA LEU A 493 -0.54 20.63 -34.78
C LEU A 493 -1.07 19.25 -35.15
N SER A 494 -1.54 19.12 -36.39
CA SER A 494 -2.02 17.83 -36.92
C SER A 494 -0.89 16.92 -37.40
N SER A 495 0.32 17.44 -37.61
CA SER A 495 1.46 16.67 -38.14
C SER A 495 2.79 17.06 -37.50
N LEU A 496 3.59 16.06 -37.14
CA LEU A 496 4.96 16.23 -36.65
C LEU A 496 5.89 16.78 -37.73
N THR A 497 5.63 16.46 -39.00
CA THR A 497 6.41 17.00 -40.12
C THR A 497 6.36 18.51 -40.16
N GLU A 498 5.18 19.08 -39.96
CA GLU A 498 4.99 20.53 -39.96
C GLU A 498 5.70 21.20 -38.77
N LEU A 499 5.72 20.54 -37.60
CA LEU A 499 6.46 21.03 -36.44
C LEU A 499 7.96 21.07 -36.70
N LEU A 500 8.54 19.96 -37.15
CA LEU A 500 9.99 19.83 -37.36
C LEU A 500 10.48 20.85 -38.39
N ARG A 501 9.70 21.04 -39.46
CA ARG A 501 10.02 22.02 -40.50
C ARG A 501 10.03 23.46 -39.99
N ARG A 502 9.21 23.76 -38.98
CA ARG A 502 9.20 25.06 -38.28
C ARG A 502 10.39 25.20 -37.33
N LEU A 503 10.76 24.14 -36.60
CA LEU A 503 11.93 24.14 -35.71
C LEU A 503 13.24 24.34 -36.48
N ASP A 504 13.36 23.74 -37.67
CA ASP A 504 14.53 23.86 -38.55
C ASP A 504 14.62 25.22 -39.29
N GLY A 505 13.66 26.14 -39.06
CA GLY A 505 13.64 27.47 -39.68
C GLY A 505 13.44 27.47 -41.20
N SER A 506 13.07 26.33 -41.79
CA SER A 506 13.05 26.11 -43.25
C SER A 506 11.79 26.65 -43.96
N THR A 507 10.90 27.38 -43.26
CA THR A 507 9.78 28.09 -43.93
C THR A 507 9.26 29.36 -43.28
N GLN A 508 8.85 30.29 -44.14
CA GLN A 508 7.89 31.35 -43.81
C GLN A 508 6.45 30.78 -43.70
N PRO A 509 5.66 31.20 -42.71
CA PRO A 509 4.30 30.69 -42.49
C PRO A 509 3.31 31.18 -43.55
N PRO A 510 2.24 30.43 -43.86
CA PRO A 510 1.07 30.97 -44.55
C PRO A 510 0.38 31.99 -43.63
N GLU A 511 0.00 33.14 -44.18
CA GLU A 511 -0.65 34.23 -43.46
C GLU A 511 -2.02 33.84 -42.89
N ALA A 512 -2.07 33.53 -41.59
CA ALA A 512 -3.13 33.88 -40.64
C ALA A 512 -2.76 33.35 -39.24
N ALA A 513 -2.56 34.26 -38.27
CA ALA A 513 -2.11 34.03 -36.90
C ALA A 513 -0.72 33.36 -36.78
N GLY A 514 0.33 34.19 -36.69
CA GLY A 514 1.73 33.74 -36.64
C GLY A 514 2.03 32.89 -35.39
N PRO A 515 2.51 31.64 -35.56
CA PRO A 515 2.99 30.79 -34.46
C PRO A 515 4.45 31.10 -34.08
N PRO A 516 4.95 30.62 -32.93
CA PRO A 516 6.24 31.04 -32.37
C PRO A 516 7.43 30.65 -33.27
N MET A 517 8.47 31.49 -33.26
CA MET A 517 9.75 31.35 -33.97
C MET A 517 10.72 30.44 -33.21
N PRO A 518 11.80 29.93 -33.83
CA PRO A 518 12.81 29.10 -33.14
C PRO A 518 13.40 29.72 -31.86
N GLY A 519 13.49 31.05 -31.78
CA GLY A 519 13.91 31.78 -30.58
C GLY A 519 12.85 31.88 -29.46
N ASP A 520 11.61 31.47 -29.75
CA ASP A 520 10.48 31.51 -28.80
C ASP A 520 10.32 30.19 -28.02
N PHE A 521 11.02 29.11 -28.41
CA PHE A 521 10.91 27.79 -27.80
C PHE A 521 11.99 27.49 -26.74
N GLY A 522 12.91 28.41 -26.49
CA GLY A 522 14.01 28.20 -25.54
C GLY A 522 15.02 27.11 -25.97
N ASP A 523 16.12 26.99 -25.24
CA ASP A 523 17.22 26.10 -25.63
C ASP A 523 17.02 24.65 -25.14
N ARG A 524 16.16 24.42 -24.13
CA ARG A 524 15.95 23.09 -23.51
C ARG A 524 14.56 22.55 -23.82
N GLY A 525 14.42 21.88 -24.95
CA GLY A 525 13.17 21.23 -25.33
C GLY A 525 13.11 19.74 -24.95
N VAL A 526 11.91 19.20 -24.72
CA VAL A 526 11.68 17.77 -24.50
C VAL A 526 10.56 17.26 -25.39
N PHE A 527 10.83 16.23 -26.20
CA PHE A 527 9.80 15.46 -26.90
C PHE A 527 9.28 14.36 -25.99
N VAL A 528 7.96 14.26 -25.84
CA VAL A 528 7.27 13.25 -25.05
C VAL A 528 6.38 12.43 -25.95
N PHE A 529 6.58 11.12 -25.98
CA PHE A 529 5.70 10.22 -26.71
C PHE A 529 5.68 8.83 -26.06
N GLU A 530 4.60 8.10 -26.29
CA GLU A 530 4.61 6.67 -26.04
C GLU A 530 5.13 5.93 -27.26
N GLU A 531 6.03 4.98 -27.04
CA GLU A 531 6.60 4.18 -28.12
C GLU A 531 5.51 3.45 -28.93
N ARG A 532 4.38 3.09 -28.29
CA ARG A 532 3.26 2.40 -28.95
C ARG A 532 2.38 3.27 -29.83
N ALA A 533 2.47 4.58 -29.63
CA ALA A 533 1.50 5.51 -30.19
C ALA A 533 2.09 6.32 -31.34
N ALA A 534 3.43 6.43 -31.41
CA ALA A 534 4.13 7.13 -32.46
C ALA A 534 4.52 6.20 -33.62
N ASP A 535 4.40 6.70 -34.86
CA ASP A 535 4.93 5.98 -36.02
C ASP A 535 6.48 6.04 -36.06
N GLY A 536 7.12 5.06 -36.69
CA GLY A 536 8.60 4.99 -36.71
C GLY A 536 9.30 6.09 -37.50
N GLU A 537 8.66 6.63 -38.53
CA GLU A 537 9.16 7.78 -39.29
C GLU A 537 9.16 9.03 -38.40
N ALA A 538 8.08 9.23 -37.64
CA ALA A 538 7.96 10.29 -36.65
C ALA A 538 9.05 10.20 -35.57
N ILE A 539 9.25 9.02 -34.99
CA ILE A 539 10.32 8.81 -33.98
C ILE A 539 11.70 9.04 -34.61
N GLY A 540 11.95 8.52 -35.82
CA GLY A 540 13.23 8.68 -36.51
C GLY A 540 13.60 10.16 -36.71
N ARG A 541 12.64 11.00 -37.10
CA ARG A 541 12.89 12.43 -37.26
C ARG A 541 13.11 13.16 -35.94
N ILE A 542 12.45 12.76 -34.86
CA ILE A 542 12.72 13.31 -33.51
C ILE A 542 14.17 13.01 -33.12
N ILE A 543 14.63 11.77 -33.35
CA ILE A 543 16.01 11.37 -33.05
C ILE A 543 17.02 12.16 -33.87
N GLU A 544 16.78 12.33 -35.18
CA GLU A 544 17.62 13.16 -36.04
C GLU A 544 17.72 14.59 -35.51
N PHE A 545 16.57 15.17 -35.13
CA PHE A 545 16.51 16.52 -34.57
C PHE A 545 17.27 16.64 -33.24
N THR A 546 17.07 15.73 -32.28
CA THR A 546 17.79 15.76 -30.99
C THR A 546 19.25 15.40 -31.12
N SER A 547 19.67 14.76 -32.21
CA SER A 547 21.08 14.54 -32.53
C SER A 547 21.74 15.84 -32.96
N ALA A 548 21.04 16.66 -33.74
CA ALA A 548 21.49 17.99 -34.15
C ALA A 548 21.43 19.03 -33.02
N HIS A 549 20.55 18.83 -32.03
CA HIS A 549 20.32 19.76 -30.91
C HIS A 549 20.50 19.05 -29.55
N PRO A 550 21.72 18.93 -29.01
CA PRO A 550 22.01 18.13 -27.81
C PRO A 550 21.33 18.59 -26.52
N THR A 551 20.89 19.85 -26.47
CA THR A 551 20.12 20.42 -25.36
C THR A 551 18.66 19.96 -25.36
N TRP A 552 18.17 19.46 -26.50
CA TRP A 552 16.86 18.84 -26.64
C TRP A 552 16.93 17.36 -26.31
N LYS A 553 15.91 16.87 -25.62
CA LYS A 553 15.85 15.51 -25.07
C LYS A 553 14.54 14.81 -25.42
N ILE A 554 14.52 13.50 -25.18
CA ILE A 554 13.40 12.61 -25.48
C ILE A 554 12.96 11.92 -24.19
N LEU A 555 11.66 11.92 -23.94
CA LEU A 555 10.98 11.05 -23.00
C LEU A 555 10.12 10.07 -23.80
N ALA A 556 10.70 8.91 -24.12
CA ALA A 556 10.03 7.84 -24.86
C ALA A 556 9.44 6.85 -23.86
N ILE A 557 8.15 6.99 -23.54
CA ILE A 557 7.49 6.17 -22.52
C ILE A 557 7.27 4.76 -23.09
N PRO A 558 7.91 3.72 -22.51
CA PRO A 558 7.72 2.35 -22.95
C PRO A 558 6.34 1.82 -22.61
N ALA A 559 6.00 0.66 -23.16
CA ALA A 559 4.76 -0.03 -22.86
C ALA A 559 4.60 -0.41 -21.37
N THR A 560 5.72 -0.79 -20.75
CA THR A 560 5.82 -1.43 -19.44
C THR A 560 7.09 -0.95 -18.73
N ALA A 561 7.13 -1.06 -17.41
CA ALA A 561 8.19 -0.45 -16.60
C ALA A 561 9.60 -0.99 -16.90
N ASN A 562 9.76 -2.29 -17.21
CA ASN A 562 11.06 -2.89 -17.51
C ASN A 562 11.27 -3.21 -19.00
N ALA A 563 10.54 -2.57 -19.92
CA ALA A 563 10.70 -2.85 -21.35
C ALA A 563 12.12 -2.58 -21.84
N LEU A 564 12.76 -1.50 -21.37
CA LEU A 564 14.12 -1.15 -21.77
C LEU A 564 15.14 -2.20 -21.31
N GLY A 565 15.04 -2.67 -20.07
CA GLY A 565 15.96 -3.67 -19.52
C GLY A 565 15.87 -5.00 -20.26
N LEU A 566 14.66 -5.47 -20.51
CA LEU A 566 14.43 -6.70 -21.26
C LEU A 566 14.85 -6.59 -22.75
N ARG A 567 14.71 -5.41 -23.38
CA ARG A 567 15.29 -5.16 -24.73
C ARG A 567 16.82 -5.22 -24.72
N ARG A 568 17.49 -4.67 -23.70
CA ARG A 568 18.96 -4.77 -23.55
C ARG A 568 19.42 -6.22 -23.40
N LEU A 569 18.59 -7.08 -22.80
CA LEU A 569 18.81 -8.53 -22.73
C LEU A 569 18.53 -9.27 -24.05
N GLY A 570 18.01 -8.59 -25.08
CA GLY A 570 17.79 -9.15 -26.42
C GLY A 570 16.36 -9.58 -26.73
N PHE A 571 15.38 -9.22 -25.90
CA PHE A 571 13.97 -9.49 -26.20
C PHE A 571 13.52 -8.77 -27.48
N ARG A 572 12.60 -9.40 -28.23
CA ARG A 572 12.06 -8.91 -29.49
C ARG A 572 10.56 -8.64 -29.39
N GLU A 573 10.00 -7.86 -30.30
CA GLU A 573 8.57 -7.51 -30.29
C GLU A 573 7.75 -8.27 -31.34
N GLN A 574 8.41 -9.07 -32.17
CA GLN A 574 7.77 -9.76 -33.28
C GLN A 574 7.97 -11.27 -33.16
N LEU A 575 6.86 -12.00 -33.27
CA LEU A 575 6.89 -13.43 -33.54
C LEU A 575 7.28 -13.63 -35.01
N GLY A 576 8.47 -14.21 -35.24
CA GLY A 576 9.00 -14.46 -36.57
C GLY A 576 8.22 -15.56 -37.30
N ALA A 577 8.70 -16.81 -37.19
CA ALA A 577 8.08 -17.96 -37.83
C ALA A 577 6.97 -18.58 -36.96
N ALA A 578 6.05 -19.31 -37.60
CA ALA A 578 5.06 -20.12 -36.88
C ALA A 578 5.76 -21.20 -36.02
N SER A 579 5.36 -21.30 -34.76
CA SER A 579 5.89 -22.25 -33.78
C SER A 579 4.80 -23.21 -33.30
N ARG A 580 5.19 -24.46 -33.04
CA ARG A 580 4.27 -25.53 -32.58
C ARG A 580 4.19 -25.61 -31.06
N ALA A 581 5.11 -24.99 -30.33
CA ALA A 581 5.13 -24.97 -28.88
C ALA A 581 5.42 -23.57 -28.33
N TRP A 582 4.63 -23.14 -27.35
CA TRP A 582 4.82 -21.84 -26.68
C TRP A 582 5.12 -22.03 -25.20
N LEU A 583 6.09 -21.27 -24.70
CA LEU A 583 6.34 -21.04 -23.27
C LEU A 583 6.07 -19.56 -23.00
N ALA A 584 4.98 -19.25 -22.27
CA ALA A 584 4.61 -17.88 -21.94
C ALA A 584 4.84 -17.61 -20.45
N VAL A 585 5.73 -16.65 -20.13
CA VAL A 585 6.07 -16.28 -18.76
C VAL A 585 5.55 -14.87 -18.45
N GLY A 586 4.51 -14.80 -17.63
CA GLY A 586 3.76 -13.58 -17.30
C GLY A 586 3.07 -12.90 -18.49
N ALA A 587 3.16 -13.49 -19.68
CA ALA A 587 2.59 -12.99 -20.92
C ALA A 587 1.28 -13.70 -21.26
N ASP A 588 0.36 -12.99 -21.92
CA ASP A 588 -0.93 -13.52 -22.37
C ASP A 588 -1.05 -13.45 -23.90
N PRO A 589 -0.17 -14.13 -24.67
CA PRO A 589 -0.11 -13.97 -26.11
C PRO A 589 -1.43 -14.32 -26.81
N ILE A 590 -2.23 -15.24 -26.27
CA ILE A 590 -3.47 -15.71 -26.92
C ILE A 590 -4.56 -14.63 -26.96
N SER A 591 -4.64 -13.74 -25.98
CA SER A 591 -5.69 -12.70 -25.96
C SER A 591 -5.49 -11.63 -27.04
N THR A 592 -4.29 -11.58 -27.64
CA THR A 592 -3.95 -10.64 -28.71
C THR A 592 -4.43 -11.12 -30.09
N ILE A 593 -4.75 -10.17 -30.99
CA ILE A 593 -5.12 -10.48 -32.39
C ILE A 593 -3.98 -11.24 -33.10
N ALA A 594 -2.74 -10.83 -32.87
CA ALA A 594 -1.57 -11.50 -33.43
C ALA A 594 -1.48 -12.94 -32.92
N GLY A 595 -1.56 -13.16 -31.60
CA GLY A 595 -1.51 -14.50 -31.02
C GLY A 595 -2.63 -15.42 -31.53
N ARG A 596 -3.86 -14.91 -31.67
CA ARG A 596 -4.96 -15.69 -32.27
C ARG A 596 -4.67 -16.15 -33.70
N ARG A 597 -3.95 -15.35 -34.49
CA ARG A 597 -3.54 -15.74 -35.86
C ARG A 597 -2.48 -16.85 -35.85
N TYR A 598 -1.49 -16.75 -34.97
CA TYR A 598 -0.36 -17.69 -34.92
C TYR A 598 -0.64 -18.98 -34.14
N GLN A 599 -1.78 -19.04 -33.46
CA GLN A 599 -2.18 -20.22 -32.70
C GLN A 599 -2.62 -21.41 -33.58
N LEU A 600 -2.96 -21.16 -34.85
CA LEU A 600 -3.36 -22.22 -35.77
C LEU A 600 -2.19 -23.20 -35.97
N GLY A 601 -2.26 -24.36 -35.31
CA GLY A 601 -1.20 -25.39 -35.32
C GLY A 601 -0.36 -25.48 -34.04
N LEU A 602 -0.73 -24.77 -32.96
CA LEU A 602 -0.10 -24.89 -31.66
C LEU A 602 -0.44 -26.23 -31.00
N GLU A 603 0.58 -27.06 -30.74
CA GLU A 603 0.46 -28.39 -30.13
C GLU A 603 0.78 -28.38 -28.64
N THR A 604 1.68 -27.49 -28.22
CA THR A 604 2.11 -27.36 -26.82
C THR A 604 2.00 -25.90 -26.38
N LEU A 605 1.51 -25.71 -25.17
CA LEU A 605 1.40 -24.39 -24.55
C LEU A 605 1.66 -24.57 -23.07
N ILE A 606 2.65 -23.86 -22.55
CA ILE A 606 2.99 -23.80 -21.14
C ILE A 606 2.87 -22.34 -20.72
N ALA A 607 2.18 -22.10 -19.62
CA ALA A 607 1.98 -20.77 -19.08
C ALA A 607 2.54 -20.69 -17.67
N VAL A 608 3.32 -19.66 -17.39
CA VAL A 608 3.73 -19.27 -16.04
C VAL A 608 3.02 -17.95 -15.77
N SER A 609 2.09 -17.89 -14.81
CA SER A 609 1.21 -16.73 -14.64
C SER A 609 0.78 -16.55 -13.19
N PRO A 610 0.64 -15.31 -12.69
CA PRO A 610 0.15 -15.06 -11.33
C PRO A 610 -1.38 -15.20 -11.24
N ILE A 611 -2.09 -15.06 -12.37
CA ILE A 611 -3.55 -15.06 -12.47
C ILE A 611 -4.04 -15.88 -13.68
N PRO A 612 -5.29 -16.36 -13.67
CA PRO A 612 -5.95 -16.92 -14.83
C PRO A 612 -6.07 -15.92 -15.97
N THR A 613 -5.72 -16.34 -17.18
CA THR A 613 -5.82 -15.60 -18.45
C THR A 613 -6.31 -16.53 -19.57
N GLU A 614 -6.64 -15.96 -20.74
CA GLU A 614 -7.01 -16.76 -21.93
C GLU A 614 -5.88 -17.73 -22.31
N THR A 615 -4.62 -17.35 -22.05
CA THR A 615 -3.46 -18.24 -22.22
C THR A 615 -3.44 -19.38 -21.21
N THR A 616 -3.65 -19.13 -19.91
CA THR A 616 -3.60 -20.21 -18.90
C THR A 616 -4.75 -21.19 -19.04
N GLU A 617 -5.95 -20.72 -19.40
CA GLU A 617 -7.12 -21.59 -19.66
C GLU A 617 -6.85 -22.61 -20.78
N ARG A 618 -5.95 -22.26 -21.71
CA ARG A 618 -5.63 -23.10 -22.85
C ARG A 618 -4.32 -23.87 -22.68
N ALA A 619 -3.50 -23.49 -21.71
CA ALA A 619 -2.21 -24.10 -21.47
C ALA A 619 -2.35 -25.56 -21.05
N HIS A 620 -1.44 -26.39 -21.52
CA HIS A 620 -1.33 -27.80 -21.14
C HIS A 620 -0.75 -27.95 -19.75
N VAL A 621 0.17 -27.05 -19.37
CA VAL A 621 0.72 -26.94 -18.01
C VAL A 621 0.71 -25.48 -17.61
N VAL A 622 0.30 -25.21 -16.38
CA VAL A 622 0.29 -23.88 -15.77
C VAL A 622 1.17 -23.92 -14.52
N LEU A 623 2.13 -23.01 -14.41
CA LEU A 623 2.94 -22.81 -13.20
C LEU A 623 2.58 -21.47 -12.54
N PRO A 624 2.62 -21.40 -11.19
CA PRO A 624 2.45 -20.14 -10.48
C PRO A 624 3.65 -19.21 -10.69
N MET A 625 3.44 -17.91 -10.58
CA MET A 625 4.50 -16.90 -10.41
C MET A 625 4.05 -15.74 -9.53
N CYS A 626 5.01 -14.93 -9.12
CA CYS A 626 4.80 -13.74 -8.30
C CYS A 626 4.31 -12.55 -9.13
N LEU A 627 3.52 -11.68 -8.51
CA LEU A 627 3.32 -10.32 -8.96
C LEU A 627 4.54 -9.45 -8.60
N PRO A 628 4.65 -8.25 -9.19
CA PRO A 628 5.58 -7.24 -8.70
C PRO A 628 5.41 -6.99 -7.19
N TYR A 629 6.53 -6.78 -6.51
CA TYR A 629 6.69 -6.72 -5.04
C TYR A 629 6.60 -8.06 -4.30
N GLU A 630 6.21 -9.15 -4.94
CA GLU A 630 6.33 -10.52 -4.39
C GLU A 630 7.62 -11.22 -4.85
N THR A 631 8.44 -10.52 -5.64
CA THR A 631 9.71 -11.02 -6.14
C THR A 631 10.72 -9.89 -6.21
N ARG A 632 11.97 -10.22 -5.93
CA ARG A 632 13.08 -9.28 -5.87
C ARG A 632 13.85 -9.25 -7.20
N GLY A 633 14.40 -8.08 -7.51
CA GLY A 633 15.29 -7.89 -8.65
C GLY A 633 15.51 -6.43 -8.97
N HIS A 634 16.00 -6.17 -10.18
CA HIS A 634 16.09 -4.82 -10.71
C HIS A 634 15.37 -4.69 -12.04
N VAL A 635 15.01 -3.45 -12.35
CA VAL A 635 14.40 -3.05 -13.62
C VAL A 635 15.10 -1.82 -14.15
N ILE A 636 15.06 -1.63 -15.47
CA ILE A 636 15.61 -0.42 -16.09
C ILE A 636 14.45 0.49 -16.45
N GLY A 637 14.38 1.63 -15.76
CA GLY A 637 13.37 2.66 -15.99
C GLY A 637 13.51 3.32 -17.35
N VAL A 638 12.54 4.18 -17.67
CA VAL A 638 12.46 4.89 -18.96
C VAL A 638 13.71 5.74 -19.28
N ASP A 639 14.41 6.21 -18.26
CA ASP A 639 15.63 7.03 -18.38
C ASP A 639 16.92 6.20 -18.41
N GLY A 640 16.81 4.88 -18.42
CA GLY A 640 17.94 3.96 -18.43
C GLY A 640 18.57 3.72 -17.06
N ARG A 641 18.00 4.25 -15.96
CA ARG A 641 18.47 3.97 -14.60
C ARG A 641 17.99 2.61 -14.12
N GLU A 642 18.85 1.96 -13.34
CA GLU A 642 18.50 0.74 -12.62
C GLU A 642 17.74 1.10 -11.35
N GLU A 643 16.55 0.51 -11.20
CA GLU A 643 15.68 0.68 -10.05
C GLU A 643 15.48 -0.67 -9.37
N ILE A 644 15.54 -0.68 -8.05
CA ILE A 644 15.40 -1.89 -7.25
C ILE A 644 13.91 -2.19 -7.03
N VAL A 645 13.52 -3.42 -7.30
CA VAL A 645 12.22 -3.98 -6.94
C VAL A 645 12.43 -4.93 -5.77
N PRO A 646 11.99 -4.58 -4.54
CA PRO A 646 12.11 -5.46 -3.40
C PRO A 646 10.99 -6.50 -3.39
N CYS A 647 11.24 -7.61 -2.68
CA CYS A 647 10.19 -8.55 -2.28
C CYS A 647 9.51 -7.99 -1.00
N ALA A 648 8.68 -6.96 -1.16
CA ALA A 648 7.98 -6.31 -0.05
C ALA A 648 6.81 -7.16 0.48
N HIS A 649 6.21 -7.98 -0.40
CA HIS A 649 5.13 -8.90 -0.09
C HIS A 649 5.63 -10.35 -0.13
N SER A 650 5.12 -11.20 0.76
CA SER A 650 5.42 -12.63 0.78
C SER A 650 5.04 -13.30 -0.55
N PRO A 651 5.93 -14.11 -1.16
CA PRO A 651 5.62 -14.81 -2.39
C PRO A 651 4.54 -15.87 -2.17
N VAL A 652 3.69 -16.08 -3.17
CA VAL A 652 2.59 -17.06 -3.11
C VAL A 652 3.07 -18.49 -2.89
N ALA A 653 4.22 -18.85 -3.45
CA ALA A 653 4.85 -20.17 -3.25
C ALA A 653 6.37 -20.05 -3.18
N CYS A 654 6.96 -19.48 -4.22
CA CYS A 654 8.36 -19.13 -4.32
C CYS A 654 8.49 -17.97 -5.31
N GLU A 655 9.63 -17.30 -5.33
CA GLU A 655 9.82 -16.18 -6.24
C GLU A 655 9.86 -16.63 -7.69
N THR A 656 9.50 -15.74 -8.62
CA THR A 656 9.44 -16.07 -10.06
C THR A 656 10.79 -16.55 -10.59
N TRP A 657 11.91 -15.95 -10.16
CA TRP A 657 13.24 -16.42 -10.55
C TRP A 657 13.51 -17.86 -10.10
N GLU A 658 13.00 -18.29 -8.94
CA GLU A 658 13.12 -19.68 -8.45
C GLU A 658 12.30 -20.63 -9.31
N VAL A 659 11.08 -20.22 -9.72
CA VAL A 659 10.25 -20.99 -10.66
C VAL A 659 10.99 -21.22 -11.98
N LEU A 660 11.64 -20.18 -12.49
CA LEU A 660 12.40 -20.26 -13.75
C LEU A 660 13.66 -21.12 -13.63
N LEU A 661 14.36 -21.08 -12.49
CA LEU A 661 15.50 -21.98 -12.24
C LEU A 661 15.06 -23.45 -12.09
N ARG A 662 13.92 -23.73 -11.44
CA ARG A 662 13.35 -25.10 -11.38
C ARG A 662 13.00 -25.61 -12.77
N LEU A 663 12.37 -24.76 -13.59
CA LEU A 663 12.09 -25.07 -14.99
C LEU A 663 13.38 -25.36 -15.77
N ALA A 664 14.43 -24.56 -15.56
CA ALA A 664 15.72 -24.80 -16.19
C ALA A 664 16.34 -26.14 -15.76
N GLY A 665 16.34 -26.44 -14.46
CA GLY A 665 16.81 -27.72 -13.93
C GLY A 665 16.08 -28.92 -14.53
N ALA A 666 14.75 -28.84 -14.68
CA ALA A 666 13.95 -29.88 -15.33
C ALA A 666 14.25 -30.08 -16.83
N LEU A 667 14.83 -29.07 -17.47
CA LEU A 667 15.32 -29.11 -18.85
C LEU A 667 16.81 -29.48 -18.93
N ALA A 668 17.41 -29.94 -17.82
CA ALA A 668 18.81 -30.34 -17.67
C ALA A 668 19.81 -29.24 -18.04
N LEU A 669 19.58 -28.04 -17.49
CA LEU A 669 20.45 -26.88 -17.67
C LEU A 669 21.53 -26.77 -16.59
N ASP A 670 22.75 -27.19 -16.94
CA ASP A 670 23.89 -27.20 -16.00
C ASP A 670 24.61 -25.84 -15.88
N SER A 671 24.24 -24.82 -16.68
CA SER A 671 25.02 -23.58 -16.83
C SER A 671 24.44 -22.35 -16.12
N LEU A 672 23.32 -22.47 -15.40
CA LEU A 672 22.72 -21.34 -14.69
C LEU A 672 23.23 -21.20 -13.25
N PRO A 673 23.35 -19.98 -12.71
CA PRO A 673 23.70 -19.76 -11.32
C PRO A 673 22.69 -20.39 -10.36
N GLU A 674 23.19 -21.04 -9.31
CA GLU A 674 22.37 -21.65 -8.25
C GLU A 674 21.94 -20.66 -7.16
N SER A 675 22.50 -19.44 -7.15
CA SER A 675 22.19 -18.42 -6.15
C SER A 675 21.64 -17.15 -6.80
N PHE A 676 20.71 -16.49 -6.11
CA PHE A 676 20.14 -15.22 -6.59
C PHE A 676 21.22 -14.17 -6.88
N LYS A 677 22.25 -14.07 -6.03
CA LYS A 677 23.38 -13.17 -6.25
C LYS A 677 24.08 -13.43 -7.59
N GLY A 678 24.29 -14.69 -7.95
CA GLY A 678 24.88 -15.04 -9.24
C GLY A 678 23.99 -14.66 -10.43
N VAL A 679 22.66 -14.74 -10.27
CA VAL A 679 21.70 -14.27 -11.27
C VAL A 679 21.76 -12.75 -11.42
N VAL A 680 21.80 -12.01 -10.30
CA VAL A 680 21.95 -10.55 -10.31
C VAL A 680 23.24 -10.13 -11.02
N ASP A 681 24.38 -10.70 -10.64
CA ASP A 681 25.67 -10.36 -11.24
C ASP A 681 25.67 -10.59 -12.76
N ALA A 682 25.03 -11.68 -13.22
CA ALA A 682 24.93 -12.01 -14.63
C ALA A 682 23.94 -11.11 -15.39
N ALA A 683 22.79 -10.81 -14.79
CA ALA A 683 21.77 -9.93 -15.35
C ALA A 683 22.30 -8.49 -15.47
N SER A 684 22.91 -7.95 -14.42
CA SER A 684 23.53 -6.62 -14.43
C SER A 684 24.68 -6.52 -15.45
N ALA A 685 25.49 -7.57 -15.59
CA ALA A 685 26.52 -7.60 -16.63
C ALA A 685 25.94 -7.56 -18.04
N ALA A 686 24.81 -8.23 -18.27
CA ALA A 686 24.12 -8.27 -19.56
C ALA A 686 23.38 -6.95 -19.87
N THR A 687 22.84 -6.25 -18.87
CA THR A 687 22.12 -4.99 -19.04
C THR A 687 23.01 -3.73 -19.09
N ALA A 688 24.22 -3.80 -18.53
CA ALA A 688 25.19 -2.69 -18.51
C ALA A 688 25.94 -2.49 -19.85
N ALA A 689 25.80 -3.41 -20.80
CA ALA A 689 26.51 -3.37 -22.07
C ALA A 689 25.94 -2.30 -23.03
N ASP A 690 26.47 -1.07 -22.96
CA ASP A 690 26.44 -0.12 -24.09
C ASP A 690 27.82 0.50 -24.38
N ARG A 691 28.91 -0.21 -24.08
CA ARG A 691 30.28 0.18 -24.48
C ARG A 691 31.11 -0.99 -25.02
N ARG A 692 31.62 -0.77 -26.23
CA ARG A 692 32.84 -1.38 -26.76
C ARG A 692 33.94 -1.32 -25.70
N MET A 693 34.57 -2.48 -25.43
CA MET A 693 35.80 -2.65 -24.62
C MET A 693 35.72 -2.25 -23.14
N PHE A 694 36.24 -3.15 -22.30
CA PHE A 694 36.75 -2.95 -20.95
C PHE A 694 36.95 -1.50 -20.47
N GLY A 695 36.44 -1.16 -19.28
CA GLY A 695 36.89 0.02 -18.54
C GLY A 695 35.92 0.59 -17.49
N VAL A 696 35.87 -0.07 -16.33
CA VAL A 696 35.67 0.42 -14.94
C VAL A 696 34.90 1.73 -14.69
N GLY A 697 33.88 1.70 -13.81
CA GLY A 697 33.35 2.96 -13.26
C GLY A 697 32.22 3.02 -12.24
N ALA A 698 31.66 1.93 -11.69
CA ALA A 698 30.86 1.93 -10.44
C ALA A 698 30.72 0.49 -9.92
N THR A 699 30.92 0.24 -8.63
CA THR A 699 31.07 -1.12 -8.08
C THR A 699 29.75 -1.71 -7.53
N PRO A 700 29.47 -3.02 -7.76
CA PRO A 700 28.31 -3.79 -7.25
C PRO A 700 28.13 -3.90 -5.71
N ALA A 701 28.90 -3.15 -4.92
CA ALA A 701 29.00 -3.35 -3.48
C ALA A 701 27.87 -2.72 -2.65
N SER A 702 27.07 -1.79 -3.20
CA SER A 702 25.99 -1.12 -2.46
C SER A 702 24.69 -1.93 -2.43
N ILE A 703 24.34 -2.66 -3.48
CA ILE A 703 23.05 -3.37 -3.59
C ILE A 703 23.06 -4.66 -2.75
N ALA A 704 24.15 -5.43 -2.80
CA ALA A 704 24.30 -6.63 -1.97
C ALA A 704 24.36 -6.31 -0.46
N SER A 705 24.98 -5.19 -0.09
CA SER A 705 25.05 -4.73 1.31
C SER A 705 23.69 -4.30 1.88
N ILE A 706 22.80 -3.77 1.04
CA ILE A 706 21.46 -3.31 1.46
C ILE A 706 20.52 -4.52 1.60
N ILE A 707 20.64 -5.51 0.70
CA ILE A 707 19.86 -6.75 0.74
C ILE A 707 20.30 -7.65 1.91
N ASP A 708 21.61 -7.87 2.10
CA ASP A 708 22.14 -8.66 3.24
C ASP A 708 22.00 -7.94 4.58
N GLY A 709 22.04 -6.61 4.59
CA GLY A 709 21.86 -5.78 5.79
C GLY A 709 20.44 -5.90 6.38
N LYS A 710 19.41 -5.94 5.51
CA LYS A 710 18.01 -6.09 5.93
C LYS A 710 17.66 -7.52 6.35
N LEU A 711 18.20 -8.55 5.69
CA LEU A 711 17.99 -9.96 6.07
C LEU A 711 18.49 -10.27 7.49
N LYS A 712 19.60 -9.64 7.92
CA LYS A 712 20.10 -9.75 9.30
C LYS A 712 19.24 -9.02 10.32
N CYS A 713 18.61 -7.90 9.95
CA CYS A 713 17.66 -7.19 10.81
C CYS A 713 16.33 -7.96 10.99
N MET A 714 16.00 -8.86 10.05
CA MET A 714 14.80 -9.71 10.09
C MET A 714 15.01 -11.07 10.77
N GLY A 715 16.21 -11.35 11.32
CA GLY A 715 16.47 -12.58 12.09
C GLY A 715 16.56 -13.87 11.25
N ILE A 716 16.66 -13.78 9.92
CA ILE A 716 16.78 -14.95 9.05
C ILE A 716 18.27 -15.28 8.89
N HIS A 717 18.71 -16.37 9.53
CA HIS A 717 20.05 -16.90 9.35
C HIS A 717 20.11 -17.80 8.10
N PRO A 718 21.16 -17.70 7.26
CA PRO A 718 21.37 -18.64 6.16
C PRO A 718 21.82 -19.98 6.74
N GLY A 719 20.86 -20.85 7.05
CA GLY A 719 21.15 -22.21 7.51
C GLY A 719 20.17 -22.75 8.55
N SER A 720 18.89 -22.87 8.22
CA SER A 720 17.99 -23.87 8.81
C SER A 720 16.67 -23.91 8.04
N ALA A 721 16.68 -24.55 6.87
CA ALA A 721 15.47 -25.01 6.21
C ALA A 721 15.56 -26.53 6.08
N THR A 722 15.18 -27.23 7.15
CA THR A 722 14.61 -28.57 7.02
C THR A 722 13.11 -28.37 7.06
N CYS A 723 12.45 -28.60 5.93
CA CYS A 723 10.99 -28.73 5.85
C CYS A 723 10.52 -29.86 6.77
N GLU A 724 9.64 -29.54 7.70
CA GLU A 724 8.48 -30.37 8.08
C GLU A 724 7.22 -29.55 7.86
#